data_AF-A0A351CKH4-F1
#
_entry.id   AF-A0A351CKH4-F1
#
_cell.length_a   1.000
_cell.length_b   1.000
_cell.length_c   1.000
_cell.angle_alpha   90.00
_cell.angle_beta   90.00
_cell.angle_gamma   90.00
#
_symmetry.space_group_name_H-M   'P 1'
#
loop_
_entity.id
_entity.type
_entity.pdbx_description
1 polymer ?
#
loop_
_entity_poly.entity_id
_entity_poly.type
_entity_poly.pdbx_seq_one_letter_code
_entity_poly.pdbx_strand_id
1 'polypeptide(L)'
;TPEGPNIGLINTLAVYAKTNKYGFLETPYQVVKNGKVTEEVVYISAIDEIEHTIAQANATVDENLQLTDTLISCRHKNEFVLVDAEQVTLIDIDSKQISSVAASLIPFLEHDDANRALMGSNMQRQAVPVLKAEKPLVGTGIERVVATDSRVCVTAKHSGVVEAVDASRIVIRADAKETMVGELGVDIYNLTKYSRSNQNTCINQKPLVKAGDIVASGDVLADGPSTDLGELALGQNMKIAFMPWNGYNFEDSILISEKVVHEDRYTTIHIEELTAYSRDTKLGPEEITADIPNVSESALSKLDEVGIVYVGARVKGGDILVGKVTPKSETVLSPEEKLLRAIFGEKASNVKDSSLRIGASKSGVVIDVQVFTRDRVEKDSRAMNIDEERLSKIKKDIDDEFGIIDGDIYRRIRAKLSGAKVTKGVGDIKSGDKLSKKSMELLENSDIAKIKVEDASINKEVSALVKQAKSKQLEFDKFFEEEREKIKEGAELPPGVMKMVKVYVATRKTLQVGDKMAGRHGNKGVISRVSPIEDMPFLEDGSTVDVVLNPLGVPSRMNVGQVLEVHLGWAAKGLGHKIASMLDEQKKTMVAEIRAFLEKIYNSFGKKEDISSFSDEEIIELAKNLRGGVPMATPVFDGIKEEDIKSLLQMADLPESGQVQLYDGRTGDAFDRKVTVGYMHMLKLNHLVDDKMHARSTGPYSLVTQQPLSGKAQFGGQRFGEMEVWALEAYGAAHTLREMLTVKSDDVTGRAKMYKSIVDGVNLTESVMPESFNVLVKEIRSLGIDVELEQH
;
A
#
# COMPACT_ATOMS: atom_id res chain seq x y z
N THR A 1 -20.31 3.50 -0.59
CA THR A 1 -21.00 2.44 0.19
C THR A 1 -20.48 1.07 -0.25
N PRO A 2 -20.48 0.01 0.59
CA PRO A 2 -20.12 -1.34 0.13
C PRO A 2 -21.23 -1.95 -0.75
N GLU A 3 -20.83 -2.86 -1.63
CA GLU A 3 -21.75 -3.76 -2.31
C GLU A 3 -22.20 -4.89 -1.35
N GLY A 4 -23.45 -5.33 -1.46
CA GLY A 4 -23.97 -6.47 -0.71
C GLY A 4 -24.91 -6.10 0.45
N PRO A 5 -24.95 -6.87 1.55
CA PRO A 5 -26.00 -6.75 2.57
C PRO A 5 -25.97 -5.43 3.34
N ASN A 6 -24.83 -4.72 3.32
CA ASN A 6 -24.63 -3.47 4.04
C ASN A 6 -24.77 -2.22 3.16
N ILE A 7 -25.38 -2.36 1.97
CA ILE A 7 -25.62 -1.23 1.07
C ILE A 7 -26.47 -0.15 1.76
N GLY A 8 -26.06 1.12 1.62
CA GLY A 8 -26.74 2.26 2.24
C GLY A 8 -26.51 2.42 3.75
N LEU A 9 -26.14 1.36 4.47
CA LEU A 9 -25.84 1.42 5.91
C LEU A 9 -24.46 2.05 6.18
N ILE A 10 -23.49 1.83 5.30
CA ILE A 10 -22.16 2.41 5.40
C ILE A 10 -21.96 3.38 4.24
N ASN A 11 -21.85 4.66 4.57
CA ASN A 11 -21.55 5.73 3.62
C ASN A 11 -20.22 6.40 3.95
N THR A 12 -19.68 7.11 2.97
CA THR A 12 -18.43 7.85 3.11
C THR A 12 -18.76 9.33 3.06
N LEU A 13 -18.09 10.12 3.90
CA LEU A 13 -18.26 11.56 3.93
C LEU A 13 -17.86 12.17 2.58
N ALA A 14 -18.61 13.18 2.14
CA ALA A 14 -18.27 13.96 0.95
C ALA A 14 -17.05 14.85 1.20
N VAL A 15 -16.35 15.28 0.15
CA VAL A 15 -15.03 15.95 0.24
C VAL A 15 -15.04 17.16 1.20
N TYR A 16 -16.06 18.03 1.12
CA TYR A 16 -16.12 19.27 1.92
C TYR A 16 -17.06 19.21 3.12
N ALA A 17 -17.74 18.08 3.33
CA ALA A 17 -18.72 17.96 4.40
C ALA A 17 -18.03 17.98 5.78
N LYS A 18 -18.65 18.66 6.75
CA LYS A 18 -18.16 18.75 8.14
C LYS A 18 -19.29 18.47 9.12
N THR A 19 -18.91 18.10 10.34
CA THR A 19 -19.85 17.95 11.45
C THR A 19 -19.88 19.24 12.27
N ASN A 20 -21.07 19.76 12.52
CA ASN A 20 -21.26 20.96 13.32
C ASN A 20 -21.19 20.68 14.83
N LYS A 21 -21.32 21.73 15.65
CA LYS A 21 -21.26 21.62 17.12
C LYS A 21 -22.35 20.71 17.71
N TYR A 22 -23.46 20.50 17.01
CA TYR A 22 -24.58 19.66 17.44
C TYR A 22 -24.51 18.23 16.90
N GLY A 23 -23.53 17.91 16.04
CA GLY A 23 -23.41 16.59 15.43
C GLY A 23 -24.12 16.43 14.09
N PHE A 24 -24.71 17.49 13.52
CA PHE A 24 -25.30 17.44 12.17
C PHE A 24 -24.25 17.68 11.10
N LEU A 25 -24.49 17.13 9.91
CA LEU A 25 -23.64 17.36 8.74
C LEU A 25 -23.98 18.71 8.10
N GLU A 26 -22.93 19.46 7.77
CA GLU A 26 -23.00 20.74 7.06
C GLU A 26 -22.13 20.69 5.82
N THR A 27 -22.59 21.36 4.77
CA THR A 27 -21.88 21.52 3.49
C THR A 27 -21.63 23.02 3.25
N PRO A 28 -20.46 23.40 2.72
CA PRO A 28 -20.18 24.80 2.47
C PRO A 28 -20.78 25.26 1.12
N TYR A 29 -21.32 26.48 1.11
CA TYR A 29 -21.85 27.16 -0.07
C TYR A 29 -21.30 28.59 -0.14
N GLN A 30 -21.19 29.15 -1.34
CA GLN A 30 -20.91 30.58 -1.55
C GLN A 30 -22.21 31.37 -1.56
N VAL A 31 -22.20 32.56 -0.94
CA VAL A 31 -23.39 33.41 -0.87
C VAL A 31 -23.57 34.19 -2.17
N VAL A 32 -24.80 34.26 -2.66
CA VAL A 32 -25.17 35.07 -3.84
C VAL A 32 -26.03 36.24 -3.36
N LYS A 33 -25.59 37.47 -3.65
CA LYS A 33 -26.32 38.71 -3.32
C LYS A 33 -26.63 39.47 -4.61
N ASN A 34 -27.92 39.63 -4.92
CA ASN A 34 -28.41 40.33 -6.11
C ASN A 34 -27.78 39.81 -7.43
N GLY A 35 -27.71 38.48 -7.60
CA GLY A 35 -27.13 37.85 -8.79
C GLY A 35 -25.59 37.86 -8.86
N LYS A 36 -24.91 38.43 -7.85
CA LYS A 36 -23.44 38.40 -7.73
C LYS A 36 -23.00 37.38 -6.68
N VAL A 37 -22.16 36.44 -7.10
CA VAL A 37 -21.50 35.47 -6.22
C VAL A 37 -20.44 36.20 -5.39
N THR A 38 -20.49 36.05 -4.07
CA THR A 38 -19.51 36.61 -3.15
C THR A 38 -18.47 35.57 -2.74
N GLU A 39 -17.31 36.02 -2.27
CA GLU A 39 -16.27 35.15 -1.69
C GLU A 39 -16.64 34.63 -0.29
N GLU A 40 -17.80 35.04 0.25
CA GLU A 40 -18.26 34.63 1.57
C GLU A 40 -18.78 33.19 1.53
N VAL A 41 -18.10 32.29 2.25
CA VAL A 41 -18.46 30.87 2.36
C VAL A 41 -19.20 30.61 3.67
N VAL A 42 -20.39 30.02 3.58
CA VAL A 42 -21.23 29.67 4.74
C VAL A 42 -21.46 28.16 4.75
N TYR A 43 -21.28 27.54 5.92
CA TYR A 43 -21.63 26.14 6.15
C TYR A 43 -23.09 26.05 6.57
N ILE A 44 -23.85 25.22 5.86
CA ILE A 44 -25.30 25.13 6.02
C ILE A 44 -25.67 23.68 6.32
N SER A 45 -26.54 23.51 7.30
CA SER A 45 -27.08 22.21 7.69
C SER A 45 -28.22 21.79 6.77
N ALA A 46 -28.52 20.49 6.72
CA ALA A 46 -29.63 19.99 5.91
C ALA A 46 -31.00 20.61 6.25
N ILE A 47 -31.16 21.19 7.45
CA ILE A 47 -32.41 21.83 7.89
C ILE A 47 -32.50 23.24 7.28
N ASP A 48 -31.41 24.00 7.36
CA ASP A 48 -31.33 25.37 6.85
C ASP A 48 -31.29 25.40 5.31
N GLU A 49 -30.74 24.34 4.69
CA GLU A 49 -30.66 24.19 3.24
C GLU A 49 -32.03 24.29 2.53
N ILE A 50 -33.10 23.89 3.21
CA ILE A 50 -34.47 23.86 2.68
C ILE A 50 -35.02 25.27 2.37
N GLU A 51 -34.58 26.30 3.10
CA GLU A 51 -35.06 27.67 2.93
C GLU A 51 -34.38 28.40 1.76
N HIS A 52 -33.24 27.89 1.31
CA HIS A 52 -32.43 28.53 0.29
C HIS A 52 -32.70 28.01 -1.13
N THR A 53 -32.39 28.83 -2.11
CA THR A 53 -32.34 28.45 -3.53
C THR A 53 -30.88 28.35 -3.93
N ILE A 54 -30.44 27.14 -4.26
CA ILE A 54 -29.01 26.80 -4.44
C ILE A 54 -28.74 26.49 -5.91
N ALA A 55 -27.86 27.25 -6.53
CA ALA A 55 -27.38 27.01 -7.88
C ALA A 55 -26.28 25.92 -7.90
N GLN A 56 -26.19 25.20 -9.01
CA GLN A 56 -25.14 24.20 -9.26
C GLN A 56 -23.77 24.87 -9.48
N ALA A 57 -22.70 24.13 -9.21
CA ALA A 57 -21.32 24.63 -9.38
C ALA A 57 -20.98 24.96 -10.85
N ASN A 58 -21.67 24.33 -11.80
CA ASN A 58 -21.43 24.50 -13.24
C ASN A 58 -22.18 25.72 -13.83
N ALA A 59 -22.82 26.55 -13.00
CA ALA A 59 -23.48 27.76 -13.45
C ALA A 59 -22.45 28.76 -14.02
N THR A 60 -22.77 29.39 -15.14
CA THR A 60 -21.86 30.30 -15.84
C THR A 60 -21.78 31.65 -15.12
N VAL A 61 -20.56 32.03 -14.74
CA VAL A 61 -20.25 33.32 -14.09
C VAL A 61 -19.33 34.16 -14.97
N ASP A 62 -19.51 35.48 -14.95
CA ASP A 62 -18.62 36.43 -15.63
C ASP A 62 -17.35 36.75 -14.80
N GLU A 63 -16.44 37.55 -15.36
CA GLU A 63 -15.22 38.01 -14.67
C GLU A 63 -15.51 38.86 -13.42
N ASN A 64 -16.72 39.40 -13.29
CA ASN A 64 -17.18 40.19 -12.13
C ASN A 64 -17.96 39.34 -11.11
N LEU A 65 -17.99 38.01 -11.28
CA LEU A 65 -18.73 37.03 -10.48
C LEU A 65 -20.26 37.19 -10.55
N GLN A 66 -20.78 37.69 -11.65
CA GLN A 66 -22.20 37.80 -11.92
C GLN A 66 -22.69 36.62 -12.76
N LEU A 67 -23.86 36.08 -12.42
CA LEU A 67 -24.46 34.96 -13.14
C LEU A 67 -24.94 35.43 -14.53
N THR A 68 -24.53 34.73 -15.59
CA THR A 68 -24.77 35.19 -16.97
C THR A 68 -26.09 34.70 -17.56
N ASP A 69 -26.54 33.51 -17.14
CA ASP A 69 -27.78 32.91 -17.64
C ASP A 69 -29.02 33.56 -17.02
N THR A 70 -30.06 33.79 -17.85
CA THR A 70 -31.32 34.37 -17.38
C THR A 70 -32.12 33.41 -16.50
N LEU A 71 -32.08 32.11 -16.83
CA LEU A 71 -32.75 31.05 -16.07
C LEU A 71 -31.70 30.02 -15.65
N ILE A 72 -31.50 29.88 -14.35
CA ILE A 72 -30.45 29.06 -13.78
C ILE A 72 -31.07 27.82 -13.15
N SER A 73 -30.47 26.65 -13.41
CA SER A 73 -30.88 25.41 -12.77
C SER A 73 -30.45 25.41 -11.31
N CYS A 74 -31.44 25.47 -10.43
CA CYS A 74 -31.27 25.50 -9.00
C CYS A 74 -32.04 24.36 -8.34
N ARG A 75 -31.70 24.09 -7.08
CA ARG A 75 -32.47 23.24 -6.19
C ARG A 75 -33.13 24.10 -5.12
N HIS A 76 -34.41 23.84 -4.89
CA HIS A 76 -35.17 24.45 -3.80
C HIS A 76 -36.10 23.37 -3.22
N LYS A 77 -36.06 23.17 -1.89
CA LYS A 77 -36.85 22.14 -1.20
C LYS A 77 -36.75 20.73 -1.80
N ASN A 78 -35.54 20.33 -2.21
CA ASN A 78 -35.23 19.05 -2.87
C ASN A 78 -35.84 18.87 -4.27
N GLU A 79 -36.40 19.91 -4.89
CA GLU A 79 -36.87 19.89 -6.27
C GLU A 79 -35.97 20.73 -7.17
N PHE A 80 -35.81 20.31 -8.42
CA PHE A 80 -35.10 21.06 -9.45
C PHE A 80 -36.02 22.13 -10.02
N VAL A 81 -35.62 23.39 -9.90
CA VAL A 81 -36.36 24.57 -10.36
C VAL A 81 -35.47 25.44 -11.23
N LEU A 82 -36.06 26.08 -12.24
CA LEU A 82 -35.40 27.13 -13.01
C LEU A 82 -35.84 28.47 -12.45
N VAL A 83 -34.88 29.26 -12.00
CA VAL A 83 -35.12 30.57 -11.37
C VAL A 83 -34.27 31.65 -12.01
N ASP A 84 -34.71 32.89 -11.88
CA ASP A 84 -33.92 34.06 -12.28
C ASP A 84 -32.70 34.24 -11.36
N ALA A 85 -31.63 34.85 -11.87
CA ALA A 85 -30.38 35.09 -11.15
C ALA A 85 -30.57 35.85 -9.81
N GLU A 86 -31.61 36.69 -9.70
CA GLU A 86 -31.92 37.44 -8.49
C GLU A 86 -32.47 36.59 -7.35
N GLN A 87 -33.08 35.44 -7.68
CA GLN A 87 -33.69 34.52 -6.71
C GLN A 87 -32.69 33.50 -6.15
N VAL A 88 -31.49 33.41 -6.74
CA VAL A 88 -30.42 32.54 -6.28
C VAL A 88 -29.81 33.14 -5.02
N THR A 89 -29.85 32.38 -3.93
CA THR A 89 -29.28 32.80 -2.64
C THR A 89 -27.91 32.22 -2.38
N LEU A 90 -27.62 31.04 -2.92
CA LEU A 90 -26.40 30.29 -2.69
C LEU A 90 -25.95 29.58 -3.96
N ILE A 91 -24.66 29.27 -4.03
CA ILE A 91 -24.07 28.45 -5.08
C ILE A 91 -23.09 27.42 -4.48
N ASP A 92 -23.08 26.24 -5.08
CA ASP A 92 -22.12 25.17 -4.79
C ASP A 92 -20.67 25.64 -5.06
N ILE A 93 -19.70 25.26 -4.21
CA ILE A 93 -18.32 25.78 -4.30
C ILE A 93 -17.51 25.09 -5.38
N ASP A 94 -17.61 23.77 -5.42
CA ASP A 94 -16.88 22.92 -6.35
C ASP A 94 -17.78 21.74 -6.71
N SER A 95 -17.80 21.40 -8.00
CA SER A 95 -18.35 20.16 -8.56
C SER A 95 -18.04 18.89 -7.74
N LYS A 96 -16.84 18.81 -7.15
CA LYS A 96 -16.38 17.66 -6.35
C LYS A 96 -17.12 17.50 -5.03
N GLN A 97 -17.82 18.54 -4.54
CA GLN A 97 -18.43 18.55 -3.21
C GLN A 97 -19.49 17.47 -3.00
N ILE A 98 -20.10 16.99 -4.08
CA ILE A 98 -21.15 15.95 -4.05
C ILE A 98 -20.52 14.57 -3.86
N SER A 99 -19.26 14.41 -4.27
CA SER A 99 -18.57 13.14 -4.30
C SER A 99 -17.78 12.87 -3.01
N SER A 100 -17.52 11.59 -2.74
CA SER A 100 -16.57 11.17 -1.70
C SER A 100 -15.16 11.15 -2.26
N VAL A 101 -14.13 11.27 -1.41
CA VAL A 101 -12.71 11.25 -1.80
C VAL A 101 -12.35 10.12 -2.78
N ALA A 102 -12.87 8.91 -2.58
CA ALA A 102 -12.58 7.76 -3.44
C ALA A 102 -13.26 7.86 -4.83
N ALA A 103 -14.45 8.45 -4.90
CA ALA A 103 -15.14 8.71 -6.16
C ALA A 103 -14.50 9.90 -6.88
N SER A 104 -14.02 10.89 -6.14
CA SER A 104 -13.31 12.06 -6.68
C SER A 104 -11.98 11.72 -7.36
N LEU A 105 -11.44 10.51 -7.17
CA LEU A 105 -10.21 10.01 -7.83
C LEU A 105 -10.46 9.37 -9.20
N ILE A 106 -11.73 9.21 -9.59
CA ILE A 106 -12.11 8.62 -10.88
C ILE A 106 -12.22 9.76 -11.91
N PRO A 107 -11.35 9.81 -12.92
CA PRO A 107 -11.50 10.78 -14.00
C PRO A 107 -12.73 10.41 -14.85
N PHE A 108 -13.33 11.38 -15.54
CA PHE A 108 -14.51 11.15 -16.39
C PHE A 108 -15.68 10.42 -15.70
N LEU A 109 -15.85 10.65 -14.40
CA LEU A 109 -16.91 10.01 -13.60
C LEU A 109 -18.31 10.30 -14.16
N GLU A 110 -18.48 11.48 -14.77
CA GLU A 110 -19.72 11.91 -15.41
C GLU A 110 -20.12 11.07 -16.64
N HIS A 111 -19.20 10.25 -17.17
CA HIS A 111 -19.42 9.34 -18.30
C HIS A 111 -19.60 7.87 -17.87
N ASP A 112 -19.64 7.59 -16.57
CA ASP A 112 -19.81 6.25 -16.02
C ASP A 112 -21.18 6.07 -15.35
N ASP A 113 -21.78 4.90 -15.53
CA ASP A 113 -22.94 4.49 -14.72
C ASP A 113 -22.60 4.47 -13.22
N ALA A 114 -23.56 4.90 -12.39
CA ALA A 114 -23.38 5.01 -10.94
C ALA A 114 -22.98 3.69 -10.27
N ASN A 115 -23.45 2.54 -10.77
CA ASN A 115 -23.03 1.24 -10.23
C ASN A 115 -21.57 0.94 -10.55
N ARG A 116 -21.08 1.37 -11.71
CA ARG A 116 -19.66 1.22 -12.08
C ARG A 116 -18.77 2.16 -11.28
N ALA A 117 -19.19 3.40 -11.08
CA ALA A 117 -18.55 4.35 -10.18
C ALA A 117 -18.42 3.79 -8.74
N LEU A 118 -19.48 3.18 -8.23
CA LEU A 118 -19.50 2.52 -6.92
C LEU A 118 -18.46 1.40 -6.84
N MET A 119 -18.47 0.50 -7.83
CA MET A 119 -17.52 -0.60 -7.93
C MET A 119 -16.08 -0.09 -8.06
N GLY A 120 -15.84 0.91 -8.89
CA GLY A 120 -14.54 1.55 -9.08
C GLY A 120 -13.98 2.14 -7.79
N SER A 121 -14.80 2.90 -7.06
CA SER A 121 -14.44 3.46 -5.75
C SER A 121 -14.12 2.37 -4.72
N ASN A 122 -14.85 1.25 -4.75
CA ASN A 122 -14.61 0.12 -3.86
C ASN A 122 -13.31 -0.63 -4.19
N MET A 123 -13.02 -0.83 -5.48
CA MET A 123 -11.84 -1.54 -5.95
C MET A 123 -10.55 -0.76 -5.72
N GLN A 124 -10.57 0.57 -5.85
CA GLN A 124 -9.41 1.41 -5.53
C GLN A 124 -8.91 1.20 -4.09
N ARG A 125 -9.82 1.02 -3.12
CA ARG A 125 -9.47 0.72 -1.73
C ARG A 125 -8.83 -0.65 -1.52
N GLN A 126 -8.93 -1.55 -2.50
CA GLN A 126 -8.37 -2.90 -2.47
C GLN A 126 -7.05 -3.00 -3.25
N ALA A 127 -6.60 -1.92 -3.89
CA ALA A 127 -5.35 -1.89 -4.63
C ALA A 127 -4.17 -2.13 -3.68
N VAL A 128 -3.25 -3.02 -4.10
CA VAL A 128 -2.04 -3.33 -3.32
C VAL A 128 -0.89 -2.48 -3.82
N PRO A 129 -0.08 -1.88 -2.92
CA PRO A 129 1.11 -1.16 -3.31
C PRO A 129 2.08 -2.02 -4.11
N VAL A 130 2.39 -1.56 -5.31
CA VAL A 130 3.39 -2.14 -6.20
C VAL A 130 4.80 -1.69 -5.82
N LEU A 131 5.82 -2.45 -6.23
CA LEU A 131 7.23 -2.18 -5.93
C LEU A 131 7.70 -0.81 -6.46
N LYS A 132 7.24 -0.46 -7.66
CA LYS A 132 7.50 0.82 -8.33
C LYS A 132 6.18 1.57 -8.42
N ALA A 133 6.00 2.62 -7.64
CA ALA A 133 4.85 3.50 -7.80
C ALA A 133 4.99 4.28 -9.12
N GLU A 134 3.87 4.58 -9.77
CA GLU A 134 3.82 5.40 -10.97
C GLU A 134 2.58 6.30 -10.87
N LYS A 135 2.78 7.62 -10.89
CA LYS A 135 1.67 8.57 -10.87
C LYS A 135 0.69 8.35 -12.04
N PRO A 136 -0.62 8.56 -11.83
CA PRO A 136 -1.60 8.43 -12.91
C PRO A 136 -1.37 9.50 -13.98
N LEU A 137 -1.30 9.11 -15.26
CA LEU A 137 -1.23 10.08 -16.36
C LEU A 137 -2.52 10.89 -16.51
N VAL A 138 -3.64 10.31 -16.11
CA VAL A 138 -4.95 10.96 -16.09
C VAL A 138 -5.45 10.93 -14.65
N GLY A 139 -5.36 12.05 -13.94
CA GLY A 139 -5.84 12.20 -12.58
C GLY A 139 -7.02 13.17 -12.48
N THR A 140 -7.39 13.54 -11.26
CA THR A 140 -8.44 14.57 -11.00
C THR A 140 -7.92 15.77 -10.20
N GLY A 141 -6.65 15.70 -9.76
CA GLY A 141 -5.97 16.71 -8.95
C GLY A 141 -6.16 16.52 -7.44
N ILE A 142 -7.00 15.58 -7.00
CA ILE A 142 -7.18 15.28 -5.57
C ILE A 142 -6.10 14.33 -5.04
N GLU A 143 -5.36 13.67 -5.94
CA GLU A 143 -4.33 12.68 -5.63
C GLU A 143 -3.28 13.23 -4.65
N ARG A 144 -2.84 14.48 -4.86
CA ARG A 144 -1.87 15.15 -3.99
C ARG A 144 -2.42 15.39 -2.58
N VAL A 145 -3.65 15.88 -2.49
CA VAL A 145 -4.35 16.14 -1.21
C VAL A 145 -4.50 14.84 -0.42
N VAL A 146 -4.93 13.76 -1.08
CA VAL A 146 -5.08 12.45 -0.42
C VAL A 146 -3.73 11.91 0.07
N ALA A 147 -2.68 12.04 -0.73
CA ALA A 147 -1.34 11.59 -0.35
C ALA A 147 -0.77 12.37 0.83
N THR A 148 -0.91 13.70 0.86
CA THR A 148 -0.42 14.55 1.95
C THR A 148 -1.24 14.37 3.24
N ASP A 149 -2.57 14.40 3.14
CA ASP A 149 -3.45 14.35 4.31
C ASP A 149 -3.50 12.97 4.97
N SER A 150 -3.21 11.91 4.20
CA SER A 150 -3.06 10.55 4.74
C SER A 150 -1.88 10.39 5.71
N ARG A 151 -0.91 11.33 5.70
CA ARG A 151 0.36 11.27 6.45
C ARG A 151 1.20 10.03 6.18
N VAL A 152 0.94 9.38 5.05
CA VAL A 152 1.78 8.29 4.53
C VAL A 152 3.07 8.87 3.94
N CYS A 153 2.97 10.04 3.33
CA CYS A 153 4.10 10.88 2.94
C CYS A 153 4.66 11.65 4.14
N VAL A 154 5.96 11.90 4.13
CA VAL A 154 6.61 12.77 5.12
C VAL A 154 6.62 14.19 4.58
N THR A 155 6.00 15.13 5.29
CA THR A 155 5.94 16.55 4.91
C THR A 155 6.85 17.42 5.77
N ALA A 156 7.36 18.49 5.19
CA ALA A 156 8.18 19.49 5.86
C ALA A 156 7.33 20.32 6.83
N LYS A 157 7.79 20.46 8.09
CA LYS A 157 7.16 21.33 9.09
C LYS A 157 7.54 22.80 8.86
N HIS A 158 8.81 23.06 8.62
CA HIS A 158 9.35 24.39 8.39
C HIS A 158 9.97 24.49 7.00
N SER A 159 9.95 25.69 6.45
CA SER A 159 10.70 26.05 5.25
C SER A 159 12.20 26.03 5.57
N GLY A 160 13.02 25.57 4.63
CA GLY A 160 14.44 25.43 4.88
C GLY A 160 15.23 24.83 3.74
N VAL A 161 16.49 24.47 4.04
CA VAL A 161 17.40 23.82 3.08
C VAL A 161 17.72 22.42 3.57
N VAL A 162 17.64 21.45 2.68
CA VAL A 162 17.97 20.05 2.96
C VAL A 162 19.48 19.93 3.16
N GLU A 163 19.91 19.56 4.37
CA GLU A 163 21.34 19.44 4.70
C GLU A 163 21.89 18.06 4.35
N ALA A 164 21.14 17.01 4.69
CA ALA A 164 21.52 15.63 4.44
C ALA A 164 20.30 14.76 4.15
N VAL A 165 20.45 13.83 3.21
CA VAL A 165 19.43 12.85 2.83
C VAL A 165 20.05 11.47 2.88
N ASP A 166 19.42 10.57 3.62
CA ASP A 166 19.71 9.15 3.65
C ASP A 166 18.42 8.38 3.34
N ALA A 167 18.54 7.09 3.03
CA ALA A 167 17.40 6.22 2.80
C ALA A 167 16.52 6.04 4.05
N SER A 168 17.06 6.29 5.25
CA SER A 168 16.40 6.15 6.55
C SER A 168 16.02 7.48 7.21
N ARG A 169 16.66 8.59 6.85
CA ARG A 169 16.42 9.90 7.50
C ARG A 169 16.66 11.08 6.58
N ILE A 170 15.94 12.16 6.82
CA ILE A 170 16.09 13.44 6.12
C ILE A 170 16.33 14.52 7.17
N VAL A 171 17.34 15.36 6.92
CA VAL A 171 17.74 16.44 7.82
C VAL A 171 17.56 17.77 7.10
N ILE A 172 16.71 18.63 7.67
CA ILE A 172 16.37 19.93 7.10
C ILE A 172 16.82 21.01 8.06
N ARG A 173 17.57 21.97 7.53
CA ARG A 173 17.92 23.18 8.26
C ARG A 173 16.81 24.19 8.05
N ALA A 174 16.06 24.47 9.11
CA ALA A 174 14.96 25.43 9.09
C ALA A 174 15.48 26.86 8.95
N ASP A 175 14.70 27.69 8.24
CA ASP A 175 15.01 29.11 8.10
C ASP A 175 14.88 29.86 9.44
N ALA A 176 15.79 30.80 9.66
CA ALA A 176 15.87 31.58 10.90
C ALA A 176 14.67 32.53 11.13
N LYS A 177 13.78 32.68 10.15
CA LYS A 177 12.57 33.53 10.23
C LYS A 177 11.35 32.78 10.78
N GLU A 178 11.27 31.47 10.56
CA GLU A 178 10.15 30.63 10.99
C GLU A 178 10.43 29.93 12.33
N THR A 179 11.70 29.85 12.74
CA THR A 179 12.08 29.24 14.02
C THR A 179 11.75 30.17 15.20
N MET A 180 10.97 29.69 16.17
CA MET A 180 10.72 30.45 17.40
C MET A 180 12.00 30.60 18.23
N VAL A 181 12.09 31.67 19.03
CA VAL A 181 13.22 31.91 19.94
C VAL A 181 13.29 30.79 20.99
N GLY A 182 14.20 29.84 20.80
CA GLY A 182 14.39 28.67 21.67
C GLY A 182 14.19 27.32 20.99
N GLU A 183 13.73 27.28 19.73
CA GLU A 183 13.62 26.05 18.94
C GLU A 183 14.93 25.66 18.26
N LEU A 184 15.06 24.37 17.96
CA LEU A 184 16.19 23.81 17.22
C LEU A 184 16.18 24.33 15.78
N GLY A 185 17.35 24.58 15.22
CA GLY A 185 17.49 25.02 13.84
C GLY A 185 17.41 23.94 12.78
N VAL A 186 17.18 22.71 13.21
CA VAL A 186 17.24 21.53 12.38
C VAL A 186 16.06 20.65 12.73
N ASP A 187 15.34 20.25 11.69
CA ASP A 187 14.31 19.23 11.76
C ASP A 187 14.89 17.90 11.25
N ILE A 188 14.69 16.84 12.03
CA ILE A 188 15.12 15.48 11.68
C ILE A 188 13.85 14.65 11.43
N TYR A 189 13.78 14.02 10.27
CA TYR A 189 12.67 13.18 9.85
C TYR A 189 13.15 11.74 9.65
N ASN A 190 12.72 10.84 10.53
CA ASN A 190 13.03 9.41 10.43
C ASN A 190 11.99 8.69 9.54
N LEU A 191 12.47 7.98 8.52
CA LEU A 191 11.66 7.29 7.52
C LEU A 191 11.37 5.85 7.94
N THR A 192 10.14 5.40 7.71
CA THR A 192 9.74 4.01 7.95
C THR A 192 10.20 3.11 6.80
N LYS A 193 10.97 2.06 7.10
CA LYS A 193 11.49 1.11 6.10
C LYS A 193 10.89 -0.28 6.29
N TYR A 194 10.39 -0.85 5.19
CA TYR A 194 9.91 -2.24 5.08
C TYR A 194 9.11 -2.75 6.29
N SER A 195 8.13 -1.96 6.74
CA SER A 195 7.25 -2.32 7.85
C SER A 195 6.01 -3.06 7.37
N ARG A 196 5.45 -3.93 8.22
CA ARG A 196 4.24 -4.70 7.94
C ARG A 196 3.00 -3.83 8.11
N SER A 197 2.07 -3.90 7.15
CA SER A 197 0.71 -3.37 7.30
C SER A 197 -0.26 -4.41 7.89
N ASN A 198 -1.44 -3.97 8.31
CA ASN A 198 -2.49 -4.86 8.82
C ASN A 198 -2.92 -5.93 7.80
N GLN A 199 -2.88 -5.62 6.50
CA GLN A 199 -3.22 -6.53 5.41
C GLN A 199 -2.00 -7.30 4.88
N ASN A 200 -0.89 -7.34 5.63
CA ASN A 200 0.37 -7.98 5.27
C ASN A 200 1.04 -7.39 4.01
N THR A 201 0.72 -6.14 3.65
CA THR A 201 1.44 -5.40 2.61
C THR A 201 2.66 -4.69 3.20
N CYS A 202 3.52 -4.16 2.33
CA CYS A 202 4.73 -3.43 2.73
C CYS A 202 4.48 -1.92 2.83
N ILE A 203 4.82 -1.32 3.97
CA ILE A 203 4.93 0.12 4.16
C ILE A 203 6.41 0.48 4.07
N ASN A 204 6.78 1.28 3.07
CA ASN A 204 8.15 1.71 2.89
C ASN A 204 8.16 3.14 2.35
N GLN A 205 8.92 4.01 3.02
CA GLN A 205 9.11 5.39 2.61
C GLN A 205 10.42 5.56 1.83
N LYS A 206 10.40 6.43 0.82
CA LYS A 206 11.55 6.73 -0.05
C LYS A 206 11.76 8.25 -0.08
N PRO A 207 12.97 8.76 0.21
CA PRO A 207 13.24 10.18 0.12
C PRO A 207 13.12 10.66 -1.34
N LEU A 208 12.54 11.84 -1.52
CA LEU A 208 12.38 12.51 -2.82
C LEU A 208 13.41 13.63 -3.02
N VAL A 209 13.65 14.40 -1.96
CA VAL A 209 14.55 15.55 -1.97
C VAL A 209 16.01 15.14 -2.04
N LYS A 210 16.85 16.02 -2.58
CA LYS A 210 18.31 15.90 -2.63
C LYS A 210 18.94 16.87 -1.63
N ALA A 211 20.19 16.60 -1.26
CA ALA A 211 20.95 17.51 -0.42
C ALA A 211 21.19 18.84 -1.16
N GLY A 212 20.85 19.96 -0.53
CA GLY A 212 20.93 21.30 -1.11
C GLY A 212 19.60 21.87 -1.61
N ASP A 213 18.54 21.05 -1.72
CA ASP A 213 17.23 21.51 -2.18
C ASP A 213 16.61 22.49 -1.18
N ILE A 214 15.88 23.49 -1.69
CA ILE A 214 15.11 24.44 -0.90
C ILE A 214 13.67 23.94 -0.84
N VAL A 215 13.14 23.78 0.37
CA VAL A 215 11.79 23.26 0.59
C VAL A 215 10.95 24.26 1.36
N ALA A 216 9.66 24.34 1.02
CA ALA A 216 8.68 25.13 1.76
C ALA A 216 7.97 24.29 2.83
N SER A 217 7.42 24.95 3.85
CA SER A 217 6.51 24.30 4.80
C SER A 217 5.34 23.63 4.06
N GLY A 218 5.10 22.35 4.36
CA GLY A 218 4.08 21.52 3.71
C GLY A 218 4.56 20.69 2.52
N ASP A 219 5.77 20.90 2.01
CA ASP A 219 6.30 20.12 0.89
C ASP A 219 6.57 18.66 1.27
N VAL A 220 6.42 17.76 0.29
CA VAL A 220 6.64 16.32 0.49
C VAL A 220 8.13 16.00 0.38
N LEU A 221 8.70 15.49 1.48
CA LEU A 221 10.11 15.14 1.61
C LEU A 221 10.38 13.68 1.23
N ALA A 222 9.44 12.80 1.56
CA ALA A 222 9.52 11.38 1.25
C ALA A 222 8.15 10.84 0.85
N ASP A 223 8.15 10.06 -0.22
CA ASP A 223 7.01 9.25 -0.64
C ASP A 223 6.82 8.06 0.28
N GLY A 224 5.58 7.61 0.42
CA GLY A 224 5.24 6.35 1.08
C GLY A 224 4.81 5.25 0.10
N PRO A 225 4.16 4.18 0.60
CA PRO A 225 3.56 3.17 -0.26
C PRO A 225 2.49 3.78 -1.17
N SER A 226 2.53 3.44 -2.47
CA SER A 226 1.59 3.93 -3.48
C SER A 226 1.51 5.45 -3.58
N THR A 227 2.64 6.14 -3.43
CA THR A 227 2.77 7.55 -3.81
C THR A 227 3.98 7.75 -4.71
N ASP A 228 3.89 8.74 -5.60
CA ASP A 228 4.94 9.13 -6.53
C ASP A 228 4.96 10.66 -6.64
N LEU A 229 6.06 11.28 -6.22
CA LEU A 229 6.24 12.74 -6.15
C LEU A 229 5.14 13.45 -5.34
N GLY A 230 4.66 12.83 -4.27
CA GLY A 230 3.59 13.37 -3.43
C GLY A 230 2.19 13.24 -4.03
N GLU A 231 2.01 12.53 -5.15
CA GLU A 231 0.70 12.17 -5.70
C GLU A 231 0.36 10.71 -5.37
N LEU A 232 -0.94 10.42 -5.17
CA LEU A 232 -1.41 9.07 -4.96
C LEU A 232 -1.29 8.23 -6.25
N ALA A 233 -0.51 7.15 -6.16
CA ALA A 233 -0.17 6.22 -7.24
C ALA A 233 -0.55 4.78 -6.85
N LEU A 234 -1.85 4.46 -6.94
CA LEU A 234 -2.39 3.14 -6.55
C LEU A 234 -2.05 2.02 -7.54
N GLY A 235 -1.75 2.36 -8.79
CA GLY A 235 -1.51 1.42 -9.88
C GLY A 235 -0.41 1.90 -10.81
N GLN A 236 -0.51 1.52 -12.08
CA GLN A 236 0.45 1.91 -13.13
C GLN A 236 -0.27 2.14 -14.46
N ASN A 237 0.33 2.98 -15.32
CA ASN A 237 -0.25 3.32 -16.62
C ASN A 237 0.16 2.27 -17.66
N MET A 238 -0.81 1.49 -18.13
CA MET A 238 -0.56 0.39 -19.06
C MET A 238 -1.05 0.75 -20.45
N LYS A 239 -0.31 0.34 -21.48
CA LYS A 239 -0.75 0.48 -22.87
C LYS A 239 -1.81 -0.57 -23.18
N ILE A 240 -3.04 -0.13 -23.38
CA ILE A 240 -4.21 -0.97 -23.59
C ILE A 240 -4.64 -0.96 -25.06
N ALA A 241 -5.08 -2.11 -25.57
CA ALA A 241 -5.87 -2.20 -26.80
C ALA A 241 -7.25 -2.83 -26.52
N PHE A 242 -8.30 -2.23 -27.09
CA PHE A 242 -9.66 -2.78 -27.02
C PHE A 242 -9.97 -3.64 -28.24
N MET A 243 -9.68 -4.93 -28.15
CA MET A 243 -9.98 -5.90 -29.21
C MET A 243 -10.15 -7.31 -28.64
N PRO A 244 -10.98 -8.17 -29.25
CA PRO A 244 -11.00 -9.59 -28.89
C PRO A 244 -9.68 -10.26 -29.27
N TRP A 245 -9.18 -11.18 -28.42
CA TRP A 245 -7.94 -11.90 -28.68
C TRP A 245 -8.10 -13.40 -28.41
N ASN A 246 -8.42 -14.18 -29.44
CA ASN A 246 -8.45 -15.66 -29.41
C ASN A 246 -9.19 -16.28 -28.20
N GLY A 247 -10.19 -15.58 -27.65
CA GLY A 247 -10.93 -15.99 -26.45
C GLY A 247 -10.19 -15.80 -25.12
N TYR A 248 -8.93 -15.33 -25.11
CA TYR A 248 -8.19 -15.09 -23.88
C TYR A 248 -8.77 -13.95 -23.03
N ASN A 249 -9.40 -12.97 -23.66
CA ASN A 249 -10.13 -11.91 -22.97
C ASN A 249 -11.65 -12.14 -22.97
N PHE A 250 -12.09 -13.40 -22.96
CA PHE A 250 -13.51 -13.74 -22.85
C PHE A 250 -14.11 -13.26 -21.51
N GLU A 251 -15.36 -12.81 -21.55
CA GLU A 251 -16.03 -12.09 -20.46
C GLU A 251 -15.18 -10.92 -19.93
N ASP A 252 -14.67 -11.07 -18.71
CA ASP A 252 -13.87 -10.10 -17.96
C ASP A 252 -12.42 -10.55 -17.84
N SER A 253 -12.01 -11.54 -18.62
CA SER A 253 -10.63 -12.00 -18.60
C SER A 253 -9.70 -10.94 -19.21
N ILE A 254 -8.50 -10.82 -18.65
CA ILE A 254 -7.48 -9.88 -19.10
C ILE A 254 -6.30 -10.66 -19.64
N LEU A 255 -5.86 -10.29 -20.84
CA LEU A 255 -4.61 -10.75 -21.42
C LEU A 255 -3.50 -9.74 -21.11
N ILE A 256 -2.35 -10.23 -20.66
CA ILE A 256 -1.20 -9.38 -20.33
C ILE A 256 0.04 -9.84 -21.10
N SER A 257 0.87 -8.88 -21.50
CA SER A 257 2.19 -9.13 -22.08
C SER A 257 3.20 -9.58 -21.01
N GLU A 258 4.06 -10.52 -21.37
CA GLU A 258 5.20 -10.95 -20.56
C GLU A 258 6.14 -9.79 -20.22
N LYS A 259 6.19 -8.75 -21.06
CA LYS A 259 6.94 -7.50 -20.80
C LYS A 259 6.63 -6.91 -19.43
N VAL A 260 5.35 -6.90 -19.04
CA VAL A 260 4.87 -6.34 -17.77
C VAL A 260 5.43 -7.11 -16.57
N VAL A 261 5.60 -8.43 -16.72
CA VAL A 261 6.16 -9.31 -15.70
C VAL A 261 7.67 -9.12 -15.62
N HIS A 262 8.37 -9.06 -16.77
CA HIS A 262 9.82 -8.82 -16.86
C HIS A 262 10.25 -7.47 -16.26
N GLU A 263 9.45 -6.42 -16.47
CA GLU A 263 9.73 -5.08 -15.93
C GLU A 263 9.41 -4.92 -14.43
N ASP A 264 8.86 -5.98 -13.82
CA ASP A 264 8.46 -6.04 -12.40
C ASP A 264 7.44 -4.97 -12.00
N ARG A 265 6.56 -4.61 -12.95
CA ARG A 265 5.59 -3.52 -12.83
C ARG A 265 4.56 -3.75 -11.72
N TYR A 266 3.91 -4.92 -11.72
CA TYR A 266 2.91 -5.30 -10.72
C TYR A 266 3.41 -6.29 -9.66
N THR A 267 4.72 -6.27 -9.41
CA THR A 267 5.31 -7.08 -8.34
C THR A 267 5.06 -6.39 -7.00
N THR A 268 4.52 -7.11 -6.02
CA THR A 268 4.17 -6.59 -4.69
C THR A 268 5.03 -7.25 -3.62
N ILE A 269 5.32 -6.52 -2.55
CA ILE A 269 6.01 -7.06 -1.36
C ILE A 269 4.95 -7.29 -0.27
N HIS A 270 4.89 -8.52 0.20
CA HIS A 270 4.05 -8.91 1.32
C HIS A 270 4.91 -9.29 2.51
N ILE A 271 4.58 -8.80 3.70
CA ILE A 271 5.31 -9.08 4.93
C ILE A 271 4.37 -9.82 5.86
N GLU A 272 4.70 -11.07 6.15
CA GLU A 272 3.94 -11.91 7.06
C GLU A 272 4.64 -12.03 8.40
N GLU A 273 3.87 -11.92 9.47
CA GLU A 273 4.32 -12.18 10.83
C GLU A 273 3.92 -13.60 11.22
N LEU A 274 4.90 -14.44 11.51
CA LEU A 274 4.71 -15.79 11.99
C LEU A 274 5.20 -15.87 13.43
N THR A 275 4.36 -16.38 14.33
CA THR A 275 4.63 -16.38 15.77
C THR A 275 4.73 -17.80 16.31
N ALA A 276 5.76 -18.05 17.11
CA ALA A 276 5.96 -19.27 17.87
C ALA A 276 5.84 -18.97 19.37
N TYR A 277 5.06 -19.78 20.08
CA TYR A 277 4.89 -19.66 21.53
C TYR A 277 5.50 -20.89 22.21
N SER A 278 6.37 -20.64 23.19
CA SER A 278 6.85 -21.66 24.13
C SER A 278 5.99 -21.61 25.37
N ARG A 279 5.22 -22.67 25.62
CA ARG A 279 4.27 -22.73 26.74
C ARG A 279 4.77 -23.65 27.84
N ASP A 280 4.39 -23.34 29.07
CA ASP A 280 4.52 -24.27 30.17
C ASP A 280 3.33 -25.24 30.17
N THR A 281 3.61 -26.52 29.99
CA THR A 281 2.57 -27.57 29.93
C THR A 281 2.61 -28.42 31.19
N LYS A 282 1.54 -29.17 31.46
CA LYS A 282 1.48 -30.08 32.62
C LYS A 282 2.59 -31.14 32.61
N LEU A 283 3.11 -31.50 31.44
CA LEU A 283 4.17 -32.50 31.28
C LEU A 283 5.59 -31.91 31.37
N GLY A 284 5.69 -30.58 31.42
CA GLY A 284 6.94 -29.84 31.41
C GLY A 284 6.89 -28.63 30.47
N PRO A 285 7.90 -27.75 30.54
CA PRO A 285 7.99 -26.60 29.65
C PRO A 285 8.29 -27.05 28.21
N GLU A 286 7.68 -26.37 27.24
CA GLU A 286 8.14 -26.43 25.86
C GLU A 286 9.43 -25.63 25.72
N GLU A 287 10.37 -26.16 24.95
CA GLU A 287 11.68 -25.56 24.73
C GLU A 287 11.86 -25.18 23.26
N ILE A 288 12.52 -24.03 23.04
CA ILE A 288 12.99 -23.60 21.73
C ILE A 288 14.44 -24.08 21.63
N THR A 289 14.69 -25.01 20.73
CA THR A 289 16.00 -25.66 20.56
C THR A 289 16.19 -26.10 19.11
N ALA A 290 17.45 -26.16 18.67
CA ALA A 290 17.85 -26.75 17.40
C ALA A 290 17.84 -28.29 17.42
N ASP A 291 17.81 -28.92 18.60
CA ASP A 291 17.75 -30.38 18.75
C ASP A 291 16.33 -30.91 18.54
N ILE A 292 15.95 -31.08 17.27
CA ILE A 292 14.61 -31.49 16.86
C ILE A 292 14.63 -32.97 16.45
N PRO A 293 13.77 -33.83 17.03
CA PRO A 293 13.79 -35.26 16.71
C PRO A 293 13.38 -35.52 15.25
N ASN A 294 14.05 -36.49 14.60
CA ASN A 294 13.73 -36.99 13.26
C ASN A 294 13.83 -35.92 12.14
N VAL A 295 14.64 -34.87 12.33
CA VAL A 295 14.89 -33.85 11.32
C VAL A 295 16.32 -33.99 10.77
N SER A 296 16.47 -33.93 9.45
CA SER A 296 17.77 -33.97 8.77
C SER A 296 18.62 -32.73 9.08
N GLU A 297 19.95 -32.88 9.17
CA GLU A 297 20.90 -31.76 9.35
C GLU A 297 20.74 -30.64 8.30
N SER A 298 20.40 -31.00 7.05
CA SER A 298 20.15 -30.00 5.99
C SER A 298 19.00 -29.05 6.31
N ALA A 299 17.97 -29.51 7.03
CA ALA A 299 16.85 -28.68 7.46
C ALA A 299 17.21 -27.78 8.66
N LEU A 300 18.18 -28.21 9.48
CA LEU A 300 18.70 -27.44 10.62
C LEU A 300 19.73 -26.38 10.19
N SER A 301 20.33 -26.51 9.00
CA SER A 301 21.37 -25.58 8.49
C SER A 301 20.99 -24.10 8.47
N LYS A 302 19.69 -23.79 8.47
CA LYS A 302 19.17 -22.41 8.45
C LYS A 302 18.88 -21.84 9.84
N LEU A 303 18.95 -22.68 10.87
CA LEU A 303 18.73 -22.31 12.26
C LEU A 303 20.07 -21.99 12.93
N ASP A 304 20.03 -21.10 13.90
CA ASP A 304 21.13 -20.87 14.82
C ASP A 304 21.22 -21.97 15.89
N GLU A 305 22.21 -21.86 16.78
CA GLU A 305 22.44 -22.82 17.87
C GLU A 305 21.24 -22.93 18.84
N VAL A 306 20.39 -21.89 18.92
CA VAL A 306 19.18 -21.85 19.76
C VAL A 306 17.99 -22.47 19.03
N GLY A 307 18.05 -22.63 17.70
CA GLY A 307 16.95 -23.15 16.89
C GLY A 307 16.09 -22.06 16.25
N ILE A 308 16.61 -20.84 16.07
CA ILE A 308 15.92 -19.72 15.43
C ILE A 308 16.57 -19.41 14.07
N VAL A 309 15.75 -19.14 13.05
CA VAL A 309 16.24 -18.83 11.71
C VAL A 309 17.07 -17.54 11.64
N TYR A 310 18.12 -17.55 10.81
CA TYR A 310 18.93 -16.35 10.55
C TYR A 310 18.17 -15.28 9.76
N VAL A 311 18.38 -14.02 10.12
CA VAL A 311 17.91 -12.85 9.34
C VAL A 311 18.64 -12.84 7.99
N GLY A 312 17.90 -12.70 6.89
CA GLY A 312 18.40 -12.79 5.51
C GLY A 312 18.31 -14.18 4.89
N ALA A 313 17.92 -15.21 5.65
CA ALA A 313 17.77 -16.56 5.12
C ALA A 313 16.61 -16.65 4.12
N ARG A 314 16.83 -17.35 3.01
CA ARG A 314 15.79 -17.69 2.03
C ARG A 314 15.09 -18.97 2.45
N VAL A 315 13.78 -18.87 2.69
CA VAL A 315 12.94 -19.96 3.20
C VAL A 315 11.89 -20.36 2.18
N LYS A 316 11.60 -21.66 2.11
CA LYS A 316 10.60 -22.28 1.23
C LYS A 316 9.66 -23.14 2.04
N GLY A 317 8.47 -23.40 1.51
CA GLY A 317 7.43 -24.24 2.11
C GLY A 317 7.98 -25.48 2.83
N GLY A 318 7.67 -25.61 4.12
CA GLY A 318 8.11 -26.72 4.96
C GLY A 318 9.40 -26.49 5.77
N ASP A 319 10.19 -25.45 5.42
CA ASP A 319 11.36 -25.04 6.20
C ASP A 319 10.97 -24.63 7.63
N ILE A 320 11.85 -24.95 8.58
CA ILE A 320 11.69 -24.61 10.00
C ILE A 320 12.17 -23.17 10.22
N LEU A 321 11.34 -22.34 10.85
CA LEU A 321 11.68 -20.98 11.24
C LEU A 321 12.10 -20.89 12.71
N VAL A 322 11.41 -21.65 13.57
CA VAL A 322 11.71 -21.75 15.00
C VAL A 322 11.53 -23.20 15.41
N GLY A 323 12.63 -23.85 15.80
CA GLY A 323 12.66 -25.17 16.38
C GLY A 323 11.97 -25.18 17.73
N LYS A 324 10.95 -26.03 17.90
CA LYS A 324 10.20 -26.15 19.15
C LYS A 324 9.94 -27.60 19.46
N VAL A 325 10.22 -28.00 20.69
CA VAL A 325 9.97 -29.35 21.19
C VAL A 325 8.98 -29.32 22.35
N THR A 326 8.00 -30.22 22.31
CA THR A 326 7.01 -30.37 23.37
C THR A 326 7.22 -31.71 24.08
N PRO A 327 7.30 -31.74 25.43
CA PRO A 327 7.34 -32.98 26.17
C PRO A 327 6.12 -33.86 25.88
N LYS A 328 6.35 -35.14 25.58
CA LYS A 328 5.31 -36.12 25.27
C LYS A 328 5.27 -37.18 26.37
N SER A 329 4.08 -37.60 26.76
CA SER A 329 3.92 -38.77 27.62
C SER A 329 4.37 -40.05 26.90
N GLU A 330 4.85 -41.01 27.67
CA GLU A 330 5.26 -42.30 27.12
C GLU A 330 4.03 -43.04 26.53
N THR A 331 4.04 -43.22 25.21
CA THR A 331 2.97 -43.93 24.50
C THR A 331 3.28 -45.41 24.46
N VAL A 332 2.28 -46.24 24.78
CA VAL A 332 2.37 -47.70 24.59
C VAL A 332 2.44 -47.99 23.09
N LEU A 333 3.64 -48.34 22.62
CA LEU A 333 3.90 -48.70 21.22
C LEU A 333 3.31 -50.07 20.89
N SER A 334 2.93 -50.27 19.63
CA SER A 334 2.48 -51.58 19.14
C SER A 334 3.63 -52.61 19.15
N PRO A 335 3.34 -53.93 19.15
CA PRO A 335 4.39 -54.96 19.05
C PRO A 335 5.33 -54.77 17.84
N GLU A 336 4.79 -54.33 16.70
CA GLU A 336 5.53 -54.08 15.47
C GLU A 336 6.48 -52.88 15.63
N GLU A 337 6.00 -51.77 16.20
CA GLU A 337 6.83 -50.58 16.48
C GLU A 337 7.92 -50.88 17.50
N LYS A 338 7.61 -51.70 18.52
CA LYS A 338 8.59 -52.18 19.50
C LYS A 338 9.67 -53.02 18.84
N LEU A 339 9.28 -53.94 17.96
CA LEU A 339 10.22 -54.78 17.22
C LEU A 339 11.12 -53.93 16.31
N LEU A 340 10.55 -52.99 15.55
CA LEU A 340 11.30 -52.07 14.69
C LEU A 340 12.36 -51.29 15.48
N ARG A 341 11.98 -50.72 16.63
CA ARG A 341 12.95 -50.02 17.50
C ARG A 341 14.01 -50.94 18.08
N ALA A 342 13.65 -52.17 18.43
CA ALA A 342 14.62 -53.15 18.90
C ALA A 342 15.63 -53.54 17.81
N ILE A 343 15.20 -53.60 16.54
CA ILE A 343 16.06 -53.88 15.38
C ILE A 343 16.98 -52.70 15.07
N PHE A 344 16.45 -51.48 15.00
CA PHE A 344 17.22 -50.29 14.62
C PHE A 344 17.95 -49.60 15.79
N GLY A 345 17.71 -50.03 17.03
CA GLY A 345 18.31 -49.42 18.21
C GLY A 345 17.87 -47.98 18.47
N GLU A 346 16.80 -47.51 17.82
CA GLU A 346 16.28 -46.15 17.98
C GLU A 346 15.68 -45.96 19.38
N LYS A 347 16.26 -45.04 20.15
CA LYS A 347 15.71 -44.66 21.47
C LYS A 347 14.37 -43.96 21.29
N ALA A 348 13.44 -44.21 22.21
CA ALA A 348 12.21 -43.43 22.29
C ALA A 348 12.55 -41.96 22.58
N SER A 349 12.24 -41.07 21.64
CA SER A 349 12.26 -39.65 21.93
C SER A 349 11.05 -39.31 22.80
N ASN A 350 11.30 -38.76 23.98
CA ASN A 350 10.28 -38.28 24.92
C ASN A 350 9.72 -36.91 24.51
N VAL A 351 10.14 -36.37 23.37
CA VAL A 351 9.72 -35.07 22.87
C VAL A 351 9.09 -35.19 21.49
N LYS A 352 8.17 -34.29 21.20
CA LYS A 352 7.49 -34.15 19.90
C LYS A 352 7.93 -32.86 19.22
N ASP A 353 8.20 -32.93 17.92
CA ASP A 353 8.37 -31.74 17.08
C ASP A 353 7.06 -30.94 17.02
N SER A 354 7.11 -29.70 17.53
CA SER A 354 6.05 -28.70 17.46
C SER A 354 6.54 -27.39 16.85
N SER A 355 7.62 -27.47 16.06
CA SER A 355 8.31 -26.34 15.46
C SER A 355 7.42 -25.52 14.53
N LEU A 356 7.71 -24.22 14.49
CA LEU A 356 7.09 -23.30 13.53
C LEU A 356 7.71 -23.50 12.15
N ARG A 357 6.89 -23.85 11.17
CA ARG A 357 7.28 -24.04 9.77
C ARG A 357 6.58 -23.05 8.87
N ILE A 358 7.24 -22.67 7.78
CA ILE A 358 6.63 -21.84 6.75
C ILE A 358 5.58 -22.66 5.97
N GLY A 359 4.45 -22.03 5.64
CA GLY A 359 3.36 -22.69 4.91
C GLY A 359 3.80 -23.26 3.56
N ALA A 360 3.27 -24.42 3.18
CA ALA A 360 3.76 -25.22 2.04
C ALA A 360 3.85 -24.47 0.69
N SER A 361 2.96 -23.50 0.45
CA SER A 361 2.92 -22.73 -0.80
C SER A 361 3.70 -21.40 -0.74
N LYS A 362 4.35 -21.09 0.38
CA LYS A 362 4.99 -19.79 0.60
C LYS A 362 6.50 -19.91 0.48
N SER A 363 7.12 -18.85 -0.02
CA SER A 363 8.56 -18.69 -0.04
C SER A 363 8.91 -17.23 0.13
N GLY A 364 10.05 -16.94 0.76
CA GLY A 364 10.41 -15.58 1.07
C GLY A 364 11.76 -15.46 1.74
N VAL A 365 12.06 -14.25 2.19
CA VAL A 365 13.28 -13.91 2.92
C VAL A 365 12.89 -13.48 4.32
N VAL A 366 13.57 -14.02 5.32
CA VAL A 366 13.41 -13.55 6.71
C VAL A 366 14.02 -12.16 6.82
N ILE A 367 13.21 -11.16 7.16
CA ILE A 367 13.66 -9.75 7.26
C ILE A 367 13.98 -9.33 8.69
N ASP A 368 13.27 -9.87 9.67
CA ASP A 368 13.41 -9.51 11.07
C ASP A 368 12.97 -10.66 11.97
N VAL A 369 13.58 -10.75 13.14
CA VAL A 369 13.26 -11.74 14.17
C VAL A 369 13.27 -11.05 15.52
N GLN A 370 12.15 -11.17 16.24
CA GLN A 370 11.98 -10.57 17.56
C GLN A 370 11.73 -11.68 18.58
N VAL A 371 12.48 -11.65 19.68
CA VAL A 371 12.36 -12.63 20.76
C VAL A 371 11.87 -11.90 22.01
N PHE A 372 10.75 -12.34 22.55
CA PHE A 372 10.16 -11.82 23.77
C PHE A 372 10.25 -12.90 24.85
N THR A 373 10.91 -12.58 25.94
CA THR A 373 11.06 -13.45 27.11
C THR A 373 10.24 -12.89 28.27
N ARG A 374 9.52 -13.77 28.97
CA ARG A 374 8.79 -13.39 30.18
C ARG A 374 9.76 -12.98 31.29
N ASP A 375 9.32 -12.04 32.12
CA ASP A 375 10.05 -11.67 33.34
C ASP A 375 10.31 -12.92 34.23
N ARG A 376 11.54 -13.06 34.72
CA ARG A 376 12.11 -14.22 35.47
C ARG A 376 12.52 -15.47 34.68
N VAL A 377 12.43 -15.47 33.35
CA VAL A 377 12.99 -16.54 32.51
C VAL A 377 14.39 -16.12 32.03
N GLU A 378 15.37 -17.00 32.09
CA GLU A 378 16.70 -16.71 31.55
C GLU A 378 16.65 -16.45 30.04
N LYS A 379 17.31 -15.35 29.62
CA LYS A 379 17.41 -14.97 28.21
C LYS A 379 18.41 -15.88 27.50
N ASP A 380 18.08 -16.30 26.29
CA ASP A 380 18.98 -17.09 25.46
C ASP A 380 20.09 -16.21 24.87
N SER A 381 21.18 -16.83 24.41
CA SER A 381 22.29 -16.13 23.72
C SER A 381 21.79 -15.28 22.55
N ARG A 382 20.82 -15.79 21.79
CA ARG A 382 20.18 -15.06 20.67
C ARG A 382 19.39 -13.84 21.15
N ALA A 383 18.66 -13.95 22.25
CA ALA A 383 17.90 -12.83 22.80
C ALA A 383 18.83 -11.72 23.33
N MET A 384 19.91 -12.10 24.01
CA MET A 384 20.94 -11.15 24.47
C MET A 384 21.59 -10.41 23.29
N ASN A 385 21.97 -11.14 22.23
CA ASN A 385 22.56 -10.52 21.03
C ASN A 385 21.61 -9.51 20.36
N ILE A 386 20.31 -9.84 20.28
CA ILE A 386 19.30 -8.94 19.70
C ILE A 386 19.12 -7.69 20.57
N ASP A 387 19.08 -7.85 21.89
CA ASP A 387 18.97 -6.73 22.83
C ASP A 387 20.19 -5.80 22.76
N GLU A 388 21.41 -6.36 22.69
CA GLU A 388 22.64 -5.61 22.51
C GLU A 388 22.69 -4.87 21.16
N GLU A 389 22.31 -5.54 20.07
CA GLU A 389 22.24 -4.91 18.75
C GLU A 389 21.24 -3.76 18.75
N ARG A 390 20.07 -3.94 19.38
CA ARG A 390 19.05 -2.90 19.52
C ARG A 390 19.55 -1.71 20.33
N LEU A 391 20.22 -1.95 21.46
CA LEU A 391 20.83 -0.89 22.28
C LEU A 391 21.92 -0.13 21.51
N SER A 392 22.74 -0.84 20.72
CA SER A 392 23.77 -0.22 19.90
C SER A 392 23.19 0.69 18.81
N LYS A 393 22.08 0.29 18.19
CA LYS A 393 21.36 1.10 17.19
C LYS A 393 20.76 2.35 17.82
N ILE A 394 20.04 2.21 18.94
CA ILE A 394 19.46 3.36 19.66
C ILE A 394 20.55 4.34 20.06
N LYS A 395 21.68 3.85 20.59
CA LYS A 395 22.80 4.71 20.96
C LYS A 395 23.37 5.45 19.76
N LYS A 396 23.58 4.76 18.63
CA LYS A 396 24.07 5.37 17.39
C LYS A 396 23.12 6.43 16.85
N ASP A 397 21.80 6.16 16.89
CA ASP A 397 20.79 7.10 16.43
C ASP A 397 20.81 8.37 17.29
N ILE A 398 20.90 8.24 18.61
CA ILE A 398 21.03 9.36 19.55
C ILE A 398 22.33 10.15 19.30
N ASP A 399 23.46 9.45 19.17
CA ASP A 399 24.77 10.09 18.95
C ASP A 399 24.78 10.87 17.62
N ASP A 400 24.17 10.32 16.57
CA ASP A 400 24.02 10.98 15.27
C ASP A 400 23.09 12.19 15.34
N GLU A 401 21.91 12.05 15.96
CA GLU A 401 20.95 13.16 16.14
C GLU A 401 21.59 14.30 16.97
N PHE A 402 22.28 13.94 18.05
CA PHE A 402 23.02 14.90 18.86
C PHE A 402 24.14 15.56 18.05
N GLY A 403 24.91 14.81 17.25
CA GLY A 403 25.96 15.36 16.40
C GLY A 403 25.45 16.39 15.39
N ILE A 404 24.28 16.16 14.81
CA ILE A 404 23.62 17.09 13.88
C ILE A 404 23.18 18.36 14.62
N ILE A 405 22.51 18.19 15.76
CA ILE A 405 22.01 19.31 16.58
C ILE A 405 23.17 20.16 17.11
N ASP A 406 24.20 19.52 17.66
CA ASP A 406 25.39 20.17 18.20
C ASP A 406 26.15 20.91 17.10
N GLY A 407 26.29 20.27 15.93
CA GLY A 407 26.85 20.87 14.73
C GLY A 407 26.14 22.18 14.32
N ASP A 408 24.81 22.20 14.33
CA ASP A 408 24.04 23.42 14.02
C ASP A 408 24.16 24.48 15.11
N ILE A 409 24.06 24.10 16.39
CA ILE A 409 24.22 25.04 17.51
C ILE A 409 25.59 25.74 17.43
N TYR A 410 26.67 24.98 17.21
CA TYR A 410 28.00 25.56 17.07
C TYR A 410 28.15 26.36 15.78
N ARG A 411 27.48 26.00 14.69
CA ARG A 411 27.41 26.81 13.48
C ARG A 411 26.74 28.16 13.72
N ARG A 412 25.61 28.20 14.43
CA ARG A 412 24.90 29.43 14.84
C ARG A 412 25.78 30.30 15.74
N ILE A 413 26.45 29.68 16.71
CA ILE A 413 27.43 30.36 17.57
C ILE A 413 28.54 30.97 16.71
N ARG A 414 29.14 30.22 15.77
CA ARG A 414 30.18 30.73 14.85
C ARG A 414 29.68 31.89 13.97
N ALA A 415 28.45 31.82 13.46
CA ALA A 415 27.85 32.90 12.66
C ALA A 415 27.69 34.19 13.49
N LYS A 416 27.20 34.08 14.73
CA LYS A 416 27.00 35.21 15.65
C LYS A 416 28.32 35.79 16.20
N LEU A 417 29.34 34.94 16.37
CA LEU A 417 30.68 35.35 16.78
C LEU A 417 31.50 35.97 15.63
N SER A 418 31.10 35.75 14.36
CA SER A 418 31.84 36.25 13.21
C SER A 418 31.81 37.79 13.14
N GLY A 419 33.00 38.41 13.09
CA GLY A 419 33.16 39.87 13.04
C GLY A 419 33.19 40.59 14.39
N ALA A 420 32.98 39.89 15.51
CA ALA A 420 32.99 40.49 16.84
C ALA A 420 34.40 40.48 17.48
N LYS A 421 34.68 41.45 18.37
CA LYS A 421 35.97 41.56 19.09
C LYS A 421 35.98 40.73 20.36
N VAL A 422 37.03 39.93 20.54
CA VAL A 422 37.17 38.98 21.66
C VAL A 422 37.71 39.66 22.90
N THR A 423 37.02 39.52 24.04
CA THR A 423 37.49 39.97 25.37
C THR A 423 38.33 38.90 26.05
N LYS A 424 37.98 37.62 25.90
CA LYS A 424 38.73 36.48 26.46
C LYS A 424 38.99 35.43 25.37
N GLY A 425 40.24 35.36 24.92
CA GLY A 425 40.71 34.39 23.93
C GLY A 425 40.91 32.99 24.50
N VAL A 426 40.75 31.98 23.64
CA VAL A 426 40.99 30.56 23.92
C VAL A 426 41.78 30.00 22.73
N GLY A 427 42.90 29.32 22.96
CA GLY A 427 43.80 28.83 21.91
C GLY A 427 44.66 29.93 21.27
N ASP A 428 44.82 29.89 19.94
CA ASP A 428 45.67 30.79 19.13
C ASP A 428 45.10 32.22 18.90
N ILE A 429 43.95 32.56 19.50
CA ILE A 429 43.28 33.86 19.35
C ILE A 429 43.56 34.75 20.56
N LYS A 430 44.16 35.93 20.36
CA LYS A 430 44.46 36.90 21.42
C LYS A 430 43.27 37.84 21.69
N SER A 431 43.18 38.36 22.91
CA SER A 431 42.19 39.40 23.26
C SER A 431 42.38 40.63 22.37
N GLY A 432 41.31 41.06 21.69
CA GLY A 432 41.30 42.20 20.78
C GLY A 432 41.28 41.86 19.27
N ASP A 433 41.49 40.61 18.88
CA ASP A 433 41.45 40.20 17.47
C ASP A 433 40.01 40.09 16.93
N LYS A 434 39.84 40.43 15.64
CA LYS A 434 38.58 40.20 14.91
C LYS A 434 38.50 38.72 14.52
N LEU A 435 37.45 38.05 14.95
CA LEU A 435 37.19 36.66 14.58
C LEU A 435 36.94 36.52 13.07
N SER A 436 37.88 35.88 12.36
CA SER A 436 37.76 35.52 10.94
C SER A 436 37.22 34.09 10.78
N LYS A 437 36.50 33.80 9.67
CA LYS A 437 35.94 32.46 9.40
C LYS A 437 36.99 31.33 9.47
N LYS A 438 38.23 31.58 9.00
CA LYS A 438 39.33 30.61 9.01
C LYS A 438 39.86 30.30 10.42
N SER A 439 39.88 31.29 11.32
CA SER A 439 40.37 31.12 12.70
C SER A 439 39.39 30.31 13.57
N MET A 440 38.10 30.27 13.19
CA MET A 440 37.05 29.55 13.91
C MET A 440 36.86 28.10 13.46
N GLU A 441 37.37 27.71 12.30
CA GLU A 441 37.33 26.32 11.81
C GLU A 441 38.39 25.42 12.45
N LEU A 442 39.49 26.00 12.96
CA LEU A 442 40.61 25.30 13.58
C LEU A 442 40.40 24.97 15.08
N LEU A 443 39.37 25.54 15.71
CA LEU A 443 39.09 25.37 17.14
C LEU A 443 38.05 24.26 17.37
N GLU A 444 38.25 23.44 18.41
CA GLU A 444 37.25 22.47 18.84
C GLU A 444 36.00 23.16 19.40
N ASN A 445 34.83 22.52 19.22
CA ASN A 445 33.54 23.02 19.69
C ASN A 445 33.52 23.35 21.20
N SER A 446 34.23 22.54 21.99
CA SER A 446 34.39 22.71 23.45
C SER A 446 35.11 24.03 23.83
N ASP A 447 35.99 24.53 22.97
CA ASP A 447 36.75 25.77 23.18
C ASP A 447 36.02 26.99 22.63
N ILE A 448 35.20 26.84 21.59
CA ILE A 448 34.30 27.88 21.07
C ILE A 448 33.27 28.29 22.13
N ALA A 449 32.74 27.34 22.91
CA ALA A 449 31.80 27.62 24.01
C ALA A 449 32.39 28.49 25.13
N LYS A 450 33.72 28.61 25.23
CA LYS A 450 34.42 29.37 26.29
C LYS A 450 34.78 30.81 25.88
N ILE A 451 34.59 31.17 24.61
CA ILE A 451 34.92 32.50 24.06
C ILE A 451 33.94 33.54 24.60
N LYS A 452 34.44 34.72 24.97
CA LYS A 452 33.63 35.89 25.36
C LYS A 452 33.92 37.09 24.47
N VAL A 453 32.86 37.82 24.11
CA VAL A 453 32.88 38.99 23.21
C VAL A 453 32.63 40.27 24.00
N GLU A 454 32.96 41.45 23.46
CA GLU A 454 32.65 42.76 24.05
C GLU A 454 31.14 43.03 24.18
N ASP A 455 30.31 42.53 23.27
CA ASP A 455 28.87 42.77 23.24
C ASP A 455 28.10 41.85 24.23
N ALA A 456 27.40 42.46 25.19
CA ALA A 456 26.63 41.76 26.22
C ALA A 456 25.41 41.01 25.67
N SER A 457 24.83 41.47 24.56
CA SER A 457 23.68 40.81 23.93
C SER A 457 24.08 39.47 23.31
N ILE A 458 25.21 39.46 22.60
CA ILE A 458 25.78 38.26 21.96
C ILE A 458 26.18 37.22 23.01
N ASN A 459 26.82 37.65 24.10
CA ASN A 459 27.20 36.73 25.19
C ASN A 459 25.97 36.08 25.86
N LYS A 460 24.85 36.82 26.01
CA LYS A 460 23.61 36.27 26.57
C LYS A 460 23.00 35.22 25.65
N GLU A 461 22.94 35.47 24.35
CA GLU A 461 22.48 34.52 23.33
C GLU A 461 23.37 33.27 23.26
N VAL A 462 24.71 33.42 23.23
CA VAL A 462 25.64 32.28 23.22
C VAL A 462 25.49 31.43 24.48
N SER A 463 25.33 32.06 25.65
CA SER A 463 25.09 31.32 26.90
C SER A 463 23.77 30.55 26.89
N ALA A 464 22.74 31.07 26.22
CA ALA A 464 21.45 30.41 26.06
C ALA A 464 21.56 29.19 25.14
N LEU A 465 22.25 29.31 24.01
CA LEU A 465 22.50 28.21 23.07
C LEU A 465 23.33 27.09 23.70
N VAL A 466 24.38 27.42 24.47
CA VAL A 466 25.17 26.42 25.21
C VAL A 466 24.33 25.72 26.30
N LYS A 467 23.44 26.46 26.96
CA LYS A 467 22.50 25.87 27.94
C LYS A 467 21.49 24.94 27.25
N GLN A 468 21.03 25.28 26.06
CA GLN A 468 20.14 24.45 25.24
C GLN A 468 20.81 23.14 24.83
N ALA A 469 22.06 23.18 24.35
CA ALA A 469 22.83 21.98 24.01
C ALA A 469 22.97 21.02 25.20
N LYS A 470 23.34 21.54 26.38
CA LYS A 470 23.43 20.74 27.62
C LYS A 470 22.09 20.16 28.06
N SER A 471 21.00 20.92 27.91
CA SER A 471 19.66 20.43 28.25
C SER A 471 19.25 19.28 27.34
N LYS A 472 19.58 19.35 26.05
CA LYS A 472 19.30 18.29 25.08
C LYS A 472 20.15 17.04 25.34
N GLN A 473 21.42 17.20 25.71
CA GLN A 473 22.27 16.08 26.12
C GLN A 473 21.65 15.30 27.29
N LEU A 474 21.19 16.01 28.33
CA LEU A 474 20.52 15.38 29.49
C LEU A 474 19.21 14.69 29.10
N GLU A 475 18.46 15.25 28.13
CA GLU A 475 17.23 14.65 27.61
C GLU A 475 17.52 13.34 26.86
N PHE A 476 18.54 13.32 26.00
CA PHE A 476 18.99 12.13 25.29
C PHE A 476 19.55 11.05 26.23
N ASP A 477 20.35 11.43 27.23
CA ASP A 477 20.87 10.50 28.25
C ASP A 477 19.71 9.85 29.03
N LYS A 478 18.70 10.65 29.40
CA LYS A 478 17.51 10.15 30.09
C LYS A 478 16.70 9.22 29.19
N PHE A 479 16.50 9.59 27.92
CA PHE A 479 15.80 8.76 26.94
C PHE A 479 16.52 7.42 26.72
N PHE A 480 17.85 7.43 26.60
CA PHE A 480 18.65 6.22 26.47
C PHE A 480 18.49 5.30 27.67
N GLU A 481 18.54 5.83 28.90
CA GLU A 481 18.36 5.01 30.10
C GLU A 481 16.92 4.48 30.23
N GLU A 482 15.91 5.27 29.87
CA GLU A 482 14.51 4.81 29.81
C GLU A 482 14.32 3.66 28.80
N GLU A 483 14.87 3.77 27.59
CA GLU A 483 14.81 2.69 26.59
C GLU A 483 15.61 1.46 27.01
N ARG A 484 16.76 1.66 27.66
CA ARG A 484 17.58 0.57 28.21
C ARG A 484 16.85 -0.20 29.30
N GLU A 485 16.17 0.49 30.19
CA GLU A 485 15.36 -0.16 31.22
C GLU A 485 14.18 -0.91 30.60
N LYS A 486 13.49 -0.38 29.59
CA LYS A 486 12.42 -1.10 28.87
C LYS A 486 12.90 -2.37 28.17
N ILE A 487 14.13 -2.42 27.68
CA ILE A 487 14.71 -3.63 27.03
C ILE A 487 15.11 -4.66 28.09
N LYS A 488 15.55 -4.20 29.27
CA LYS A 488 15.84 -5.09 30.40
C LYS A 488 14.57 -5.65 31.02
N GLU A 489 13.55 -4.81 31.19
CA GLU A 489 12.23 -5.18 31.69
C GLU A 489 11.62 -6.17 30.68
N GLY A 490 11.41 -7.40 31.13
CA GLY A 490 10.91 -8.47 30.27
C GLY A 490 9.52 -8.14 29.71
N ALA A 491 9.12 -8.82 28.63
CA ALA A 491 7.81 -8.58 28.03
C ALA A 491 6.70 -9.21 28.87
N GLU A 492 5.56 -8.51 28.98
CA GLU A 492 4.34 -9.08 29.54
C GLU A 492 3.73 -10.06 28.53
N LEU A 493 3.87 -11.36 28.80
CA LEU A 493 3.36 -12.43 27.95
C LEU A 493 2.07 -13.05 28.52
N PRO A 494 1.19 -13.62 27.67
CA PRO A 494 -0.01 -14.31 28.13
C PRO A 494 0.29 -15.39 29.17
N PRO A 495 -0.66 -15.70 30.08
CA PRO A 495 -0.43 -16.67 31.14
C PRO A 495 -0.06 -18.04 30.57
N GLY A 496 1.02 -18.63 31.10
CA GLY A 496 1.56 -19.91 30.65
C GLY A 496 2.48 -19.83 29.44
N VAL A 497 2.71 -18.66 28.85
CA VAL A 497 3.73 -18.46 27.81
C VAL A 497 5.03 -18.00 28.46
N MET A 498 6.12 -18.74 28.21
CA MET A 498 7.44 -18.43 28.74
C MET A 498 8.25 -17.57 27.77
N LYS A 499 8.19 -17.92 26.48
CA LYS A 499 8.89 -17.22 25.40
C LYS A 499 7.98 -17.10 24.18
N MET A 500 8.11 -16.01 23.45
CA MET A 500 7.43 -15.76 22.18
C MET A 500 8.45 -15.30 21.15
N VAL A 501 8.54 -15.99 20.02
CA VAL A 501 9.41 -15.61 18.90
C VAL A 501 8.53 -15.18 17.74
N LYS A 502 8.76 -13.98 17.23
CA LYS A 502 8.12 -13.47 16.01
C LYS A 502 9.14 -13.46 14.88
N VAL A 503 8.77 -14.03 13.75
CA VAL A 503 9.58 -14.07 12.54
C VAL A 503 8.82 -13.33 11.45
N TYR A 504 9.44 -12.30 10.88
CA TYR A 504 8.90 -11.55 9.76
C TYR A 504 9.47 -12.10 8.45
N VAL A 505 8.61 -12.57 7.57
CA VAL A 505 8.98 -13.13 6.27
C VAL A 505 8.44 -12.21 5.17
N ALA A 506 9.36 -11.62 4.39
CA ALA A 506 9.01 -10.87 3.20
C ALA A 506 8.91 -11.81 1.99
N THR A 507 7.75 -11.82 1.36
CA THR A 507 7.45 -12.55 0.14
C THR A 507 7.28 -11.57 -1.01
N ARG A 508 7.99 -11.82 -2.11
CA ARG A 508 7.83 -11.10 -3.35
C ARG A 508 6.79 -11.83 -4.20
N LYS A 509 5.64 -11.20 -4.46
CA LYS A 509 4.55 -11.77 -5.27
C LYS A 509 4.50 -11.08 -6.64
N THR A 510 4.96 -11.79 -7.67
CA THR A 510 4.86 -11.33 -9.07
C THR A 510 3.42 -11.43 -9.57
N LEU A 511 3.15 -10.87 -10.74
CA LEU A 511 1.87 -11.00 -11.41
C LEU A 511 1.75 -12.40 -12.04
N GLN A 512 0.60 -13.05 -11.91
CA GLN A 512 0.37 -14.38 -12.48
C GLN A 512 -1.08 -14.62 -12.91
N VAL A 513 -1.30 -15.70 -13.64
CA VAL A 513 -2.64 -16.13 -14.08
C VAL A 513 -3.51 -16.41 -12.85
N GLY A 514 -4.74 -15.88 -12.86
CA GLY A 514 -5.68 -15.97 -11.75
C GLY A 514 -5.67 -14.76 -10.80
N ASP A 515 -4.65 -13.90 -10.85
CA ASP A 515 -4.66 -12.63 -10.12
C ASP A 515 -5.74 -11.69 -10.68
N LYS A 516 -6.32 -10.88 -9.79
CA LYS A 516 -7.38 -9.93 -10.15
C LYS A 516 -6.81 -8.53 -10.33
N MET A 517 -7.11 -7.92 -11.48
CA MET A 517 -6.81 -6.52 -11.77
C MET A 517 -8.11 -5.74 -11.99
N ALA A 518 -8.02 -4.41 -11.89
CA ALA A 518 -9.12 -3.53 -12.22
C ALA A 518 -8.63 -2.16 -12.69
N GLY A 519 -9.43 -1.45 -13.48
CA GLY A 519 -9.30 -0.01 -13.66
C GLY A 519 -10.14 0.76 -12.63
N ARG A 520 -10.09 2.10 -12.70
CA ARG A 520 -10.86 2.98 -11.81
C ARG A 520 -12.35 3.05 -12.15
N HIS A 521 -12.73 2.66 -13.35
CA HIS A 521 -14.09 2.74 -13.91
C HIS A 521 -14.96 1.50 -13.63
N GLY A 522 -14.64 0.74 -12.58
CA GLY A 522 -15.38 -0.48 -12.21
C GLY A 522 -15.22 -1.65 -13.20
N ASN A 523 -14.25 -1.56 -14.12
CA ASN A 523 -13.82 -2.64 -15.00
C ASN A 523 -12.86 -3.55 -14.23
N LYS A 524 -13.37 -4.70 -13.78
CA LYS A 524 -12.58 -5.76 -13.12
C LYS A 524 -12.27 -6.86 -14.11
N GLY A 525 -11.15 -7.54 -13.89
CA GLY A 525 -10.85 -8.75 -14.64
C GLY A 525 -9.84 -9.66 -13.97
N VAL A 526 -9.84 -10.91 -14.41
CA VAL A 526 -8.89 -11.94 -13.95
C VAL A 526 -7.91 -12.21 -15.07
N ILE A 527 -6.63 -12.31 -14.74
CA ILE A 527 -5.60 -12.62 -15.73
C ILE A 527 -5.80 -14.05 -16.19
N SER A 528 -6.09 -14.24 -17.47
CA SER A 528 -6.28 -15.57 -18.07
C SER A 528 -5.00 -16.14 -18.65
N ARG A 529 -4.16 -15.28 -19.23
CA ARG A 529 -2.90 -15.66 -19.85
C ARG A 529 -1.89 -14.51 -19.82
N VAL A 530 -0.64 -14.87 -19.57
CA VAL A 530 0.53 -14.04 -19.87
C VAL A 530 1.05 -14.48 -21.23
N SER A 531 1.00 -13.60 -22.22
CA SER A 531 1.43 -13.87 -23.59
C SER A 531 2.86 -13.36 -23.82
N PRO A 532 3.70 -14.11 -24.56
CA PRO A 532 5.01 -13.61 -25.00
C PRO A 532 4.89 -12.29 -25.75
N ILE A 533 5.98 -11.51 -25.75
CA ILE A 533 5.98 -10.16 -26.34
C ILE A 533 5.75 -10.23 -27.85
N GLU A 534 6.34 -11.22 -28.51
CA GLU A 534 6.21 -11.51 -29.93
C GLU A 534 4.80 -11.90 -30.36
N ASP A 535 4.00 -12.45 -29.43
CA ASP A 535 2.61 -12.83 -29.70
C ASP A 535 1.65 -11.64 -29.59
N MET A 536 2.07 -10.53 -28.99
CA MET A 536 1.19 -9.40 -28.69
C MET A 536 0.91 -8.55 -29.94
N PRO A 537 -0.28 -7.94 -30.05
CA PRO A 537 -0.52 -6.92 -31.05
C PRO A 537 0.50 -5.79 -30.94
N PHE A 538 0.98 -5.32 -32.08
CA PHE A 538 1.96 -4.24 -32.17
C PHE A 538 1.52 -3.16 -33.17
N LEU A 539 2.10 -1.98 -33.01
CA LEU A 539 1.87 -0.79 -33.83
C LEU A 539 2.85 -0.71 -34.99
N GLU A 540 2.63 0.23 -35.92
CA GLU A 540 3.54 0.48 -37.07
C GLU A 540 4.98 0.80 -36.64
N ASP A 541 5.17 1.38 -35.47
CA ASP A 541 6.49 1.68 -34.88
C ASP A 541 7.18 0.44 -34.26
N GLY A 542 6.54 -0.72 -34.29
CA GLY A 542 7.01 -1.96 -33.67
C GLY A 542 6.74 -2.06 -32.17
N SER A 543 6.12 -1.05 -31.56
CA SER A 543 5.83 -1.07 -30.13
C SER A 543 4.62 -1.97 -29.82
N THR A 544 4.80 -2.90 -28.89
CA THR A 544 3.75 -3.84 -28.48
C THR A 544 2.77 -3.20 -27.51
N VAL A 545 1.56 -3.75 -27.45
CA VAL A 545 0.56 -3.46 -26.42
C VAL A 545 0.89 -4.22 -25.14
N ASP A 546 0.60 -3.65 -23.97
CA ASP A 546 0.88 -4.31 -22.68
C ASP A 546 -0.31 -5.16 -22.20
N VAL A 547 -1.54 -4.67 -22.42
CA VAL A 547 -2.79 -5.31 -21.97
C VAL A 547 -3.84 -5.29 -23.07
N VAL A 548 -4.53 -6.41 -23.30
CA VAL A 548 -5.65 -6.47 -24.26
C VAL A 548 -6.95 -6.67 -23.49
N LEU A 549 -7.88 -5.73 -23.64
CA LEU A 549 -9.19 -5.72 -23.01
C LEU A 549 -10.30 -6.01 -24.03
N ASN A 550 -11.37 -6.62 -23.56
CA ASN A 550 -12.52 -6.93 -24.40
C ASN A 550 -13.40 -5.69 -24.62
N PRO A 551 -13.64 -5.26 -25.87
CA PRO A 551 -14.47 -4.09 -26.15
C PRO A 551 -15.95 -4.30 -25.78
N LEU A 552 -16.44 -5.55 -25.75
CA LEU A 552 -17.85 -5.87 -25.48
C LEU A 552 -18.28 -5.54 -24.04
N GLY A 553 -17.31 -5.44 -23.12
CA GLY A 553 -17.57 -5.10 -21.72
C GLY A 553 -17.92 -3.63 -21.51
N VAL A 554 -17.62 -2.74 -22.46
CA VAL A 554 -17.84 -1.29 -22.32
C VAL A 554 -19.31 -0.92 -22.54
N PRO A 555 -19.98 -1.30 -23.65
CA PRO A 555 -21.36 -0.88 -23.91
C PRO A 555 -22.35 -1.48 -22.91
N SER A 556 -22.16 -2.75 -22.53
CA SER A 556 -23.06 -3.46 -21.60
C SER A 556 -23.03 -2.90 -20.18
N ARG A 557 -21.93 -2.25 -19.79
CA ARG A 557 -21.73 -1.69 -18.45
C ARG A 557 -21.84 -0.18 -18.38
N MET A 558 -21.92 0.49 -19.53
CA MET A 558 -22.05 1.95 -19.65
C MET A 558 -20.98 2.70 -18.84
N ASN A 559 -19.73 2.21 -18.87
CA ASN A 559 -18.57 2.90 -18.31
C ASN A 559 -17.66 3.44 -19.42
N VAL A 560 -18.16 4.46 -20.10
CA VAL A 560 -17.49 5.06 -21.27
C VAL A 560 -16.27 5.89 -20.84
N GLY A 561 -16.22 6.32 -19.57
CA GLY A 561 -15.09 7.07 -19.01
C GLY A 561 -13.75 6.37 -19.21
N GLN A 562 -13.72 5.03 -19.19
CA GLN A 562 -12.48 4.27 -19.41
C GLN A 562 -11.91 4.43 -20.83
N VAL A 563 -12.76 4.69 -21.84
CA VAL A 563 -12.32 4.91 -23.23
C VAL A 563 -11.75 6.32 -23.36
N LEU A 564 -12.38 7.30 -22.72
CA LEU A 564 -11.88 8.68 -22.64
C LEU A 564 -10.54 8.74 -21.89
N GLU A 565 -10.40 7.98 -20.79
CA GLU A 565 -9.12 7.81 -20.08
C GLU A 565 -8.03 7.27 -21.03
N VAL A 566 -8.34 6.24 -21.83
CA VAL A 566 -7.40 5.66 -22.79
C VAL A 566 -6.95 6.67 -23.84
N HIS A 567 -7.88 7.45 -24.40
CA HIS A 567 -7.55 8.49 -25.40
C HIS A 567 -6.70 9.61 -24.80
N LEU A 568 -7.11 10.16 -23.65
CA LEU A 568 -6.37 11.24 -22.98
C LEU A 568 -5.00 10.74 -22.49
N GLY A 569 -4.94 9.53 -21.95
CA GLY A 569 -3.69 8.89 -21.54
C GLY A 569 -2.74 8.67 -22.72
N TRP A 570 -3.27 8.39 -23.92
CA TRP A 570 -2.46 8.30 -25.12
C TRP A 570 -1.90 9.65 -25.55
N ALA A 571 -2.72 10.70 -25.53
CA ALA A 571 -2.27 12.07 -25.78
C ALA A 571 -1.19 12.49 -24.78
N ALA A 572 -1.42 12.28 -23.48
CA ALA A 572 -0.47 12.56 -22.41
C ALA A 572 0.89 11.88 -22.61
N LYS A 573 0.87 10.58 -22.98
CA LYS A 573 2.11 9.84 -23.27
C LYS A 573 2.80 10.34 -24.54
N GLY A 574 2.03 10.62 -25.61
CA GLY A 574 2.56 11.13 -26.87
C GLY A 574 3.24 12.50 -26.72
N LEU A 575 2.65 13.41 -25.95
CA LEU A 575 3.27 14.68 -25.58
C LEU A 575 4.58 14.47 -24.80
N GLY A 576 4.59 13.52 -23.86
CA GLY A 576 5.82 13.16 -23.13
C GLY A 576 6.92 12.59 -24.04
N HIS A 577 6.57 11.76 -25.03
CA HIS A 577 7.52 11.27 -26.02
C HIS A 577 8.11 12.38 -26.89
N LYS A 578 7.31 13.41 -27.24
CA LYS A 578 7.84 14.60 -27.93
C LYS A 578 8.83 15.37 -27.06
N ILE A 579 8.49 15.61 -25.78
CA ILE A 579 9.40 16.25 -24.83
C ILE A 579 10.70 15.41 -24.69
N ALA A 580 10.57 14.08 -24.63
CA ALA A 580 11.70 13.17 -24.59
C ALA A 580 12.62 13.31 -25.82
N SER A 581 12.04 13.31 -27.02
CA SER A 581 12.79 13.50 -28.27
C SER A 581 13.51 14.85 -28.30
N MET A 582 12.84 15.92 -27.87
CA MET A 582 13.44 17.26 -27.78
C MET A 582 14.61 17.31 -26.79
N LEU A 583 14.52 16.60 -25.66
CA LEU A 583 15.60 16.48 -24.68
C LEU A 583 16.77 15.66 -25.21
N ASP A 584 16.51 14.57 -25.90
CA ASP A 584 17.53 13.65 -26.43
C ASP A 584 18.32 14.27 -27.60
N GLU A 585 17.72 15.18 -28.38
CA GLU A 585 18.37 15.89 -29.49
C GLU A 585 19.43 16.95 -29.05
N GLN A 586 19.46 17.35 -27.77
CA GLN A 586 20.46 18.26 -27.17
C GLN A 586 20.83 19.51 -28.01
N LYS A 587 19.85 20.16 -28.63
CA LYS A 587 20.06 21.39 -29.40
C LYS A 587 20.38 22.60 -28.49
N LYS A 588 21.14 23.58 -28.99
CA LYS A 588 21.43 24.83 -28.25
C LYS A 588 20.17 25.67 -27.95
N THR A 589 19.09 25.49 -28.73
CA THR A 589 17.78 26.14 -28.56
C THR A 589 16.80 25.31 -27.73
N MET A 590 17.23 24.16 -27.17
CA MET A 590 16.38 23.19 -26.48
C MET A 590 15.50 23.81 -25.40
N VAL A 591 16.06 24.64 -24.52
CA VAL A 591 15.29 25.23 -23.41
C VAL A 591 14.19 26.16 -23.91
N ALA A 592 14.46 26.96 -24.95
CA ALA A 592 13.46 27.86 -25.53
C ALA A 592 12.35 27.12 -26.27
N GLU A 593 12.70 26.05 -27.01
CA GLU A 593 11.74 25.19 -27.71
C GLU A 593 10.86 24.43 -26.72
N ILE A 594 11.46 23.83 -25.68
CA ILE A 594 10.72 23.13 -24.62
C ILE A 594 9.82 24.10 -23.87
N ARG A 595 10.32 25.30 -23.51
CA ARG A 595 9.50 26.32 -22.83
C ARG A 595 8.31 26.73 -23.69
N ALA A 596 8.49 26.99 -24.98
CA ALA A 596 7.41 27.32 -25.89
C ALA A 596 6.40 26.16 -26.08
N PHE A 597 6.89 24.92 -26.08
CA PHE A 597 6.03 23.74 -26.18
C PHE A 597 5.23 23.51 -24.89
N LEU A 598 5.85 23.66 -23.71
CA LEU A 598 5.18 23.58 -22.42
C LEU A 598 4.13 24.69 -22.28
N GLU A 599 4.47 25.93 -22.67
CA GLU A 599 3.55 27.06 -22.72
C GLU A 599 2.31 26.71 -23.55
N LYS A 600 2.53 26.12 -24.73
CA LYS A 600 1.43 25.66 -25.58
C LYS A 600 0.62 24.56 -24.89
N ILE A 601 1.23 23.58 -24.23
CA ILE A 601 0.48 22.49 -23.57
C ILE A 601 -0.37 23.01 -22.41
N TYR A 602 0.22 23.75 -21.47
CA TYR A 602 -0.45 24.18 -20.24
C TYR A 602 -1.41 25.35 -20.45
N ASN A 603 -1.09 26.31 -21.33
CA ASN A 603 -1.91 27.52 -21.51
C ASN A 603 -2.93 27.45 -22.66
N SER A 604 -3.05 26.29 -23.32
CA SER A 604 -4.12 26.08 -24.32
C SER A 604 -5.48 25.83 -23.68
N PHE A 605 -5.53 25.16 -22.52
CA PHE A 605 -6.79 24.69 -21.92
C PHE A 605 -6.79 24.87 -20.41
N GLY A 606 -7.93 25.31 -19.85
CA GLY A 606 -8.13 25.42 -18.42
C GLY A 606 -7.39 26.60 -17.77
N LYS A 607 -6.83 26.35 -16.59
CA LYS A 607 -6.15 27.36 -15.77
C LYS A 607 -4.81 27.72 -16.40
N LYS A 608 -4.59 29.02 -16.61
CA LYS A 608 -3.32 29.54 -17.11
C LYS A 608 -2.25 29.46 -16.03
N GLU A 609 -1.11 28.87 -16.37
CA GLU A 609 0.06 28.73 -15.50
C GLU A 609 1.21 29.59 -16.04
N ASP A 610 1.94 30.24 -15.13
CA ASP A 610 3.04 31.15 -15.49
C ASP A 610 4.37 30.39 -15.60
N ILE A 611 4.60 29.78 -16.77
CA ILE A 611 5.84 29.05 -17.08
C ILE A 611 7.02 30.02 -17.29
N SER A 612 6.76 31.32 -17.44
CA SER A 612 7.82 32.33 -17.61
C SER A 612 8.62 32.57 -16.32
N SER A 613 8.00 32.32 -15.16
CA SER A 613 8.62 32.47 -13.84
C SER A 613 9.73 31.45 -13.54
N PHE A 614 9.75 30.31 -14.25
CA PHE A 614 10.68 29.21 -14.01
C PHE A 614 12.07 29.50 -14.56
N SER A 615 13.10 29.11 -13.79
CA SER A 615 14.49 29.10 -14.24
C SER A 615 14.75 28.00 -15.27
N ASP A 616 15.83 28.15 -16.04
CA ASP A 616 16.19 27.18 -17.07
C ASP A 616 16.54 25.80 -16.49
N GLU A 617 17.07 25.73 -15.27
CA GLU A 617 17.36 24.47 -14.58
C GLU A 617 16.08 23.75 -14.16
N GLU A 618 15.10 24.48 -13.60
CA GLU A 618 13.80 23.94 -13.20
C GLU A 618 13.00 23.44 -14.41
N ILE A 619 13.08 24.11 -15.56
CA ILE A 619 12.45 23.62 -16.80
C ILE A 619 13.06 22.31 -17.26
N ILE A 620 14.38 22.16 -17.18
CA ILE A 620 15.03 20.91 -17.55
C ILE A 620 14.63 19.78 -16.59
N GLU A 621 14.54 20.07 -15.29
CA GLU A 621 14.05 19.09 -14.30
C GLU A 621 12.59 18.71 -14.54
N LEU A 622 11.73 19.69 -14.78
CA LEU A 622 10.33 19.47 -15.15
C LEU A 622 10.22 18.62 -16.42
N ALA A 623 10.96 18.95 -17.47
CA ALA A 623 10.95 18.20 -18.72
C ALA A 623 11.44 16.76 -18.54
N LYS A 624 12.45 16.53 -17.68
CA LYS A 624 12.89 15.17 -17.31
C LYS A 624 11.78 14.37 -16.62
N ASN A 625 11.02 15.00 -15.73
CA ASN A 625 9.89 14.38 -15.04
C ASN A 625 8.70 14.11 -15.98
N LEU A 626 8.53 14.91 -17.03
CA LEU A 626 7.47 14.76 -18.05
C LEU A 626 7.85 13.81 -19.20
N ARG A 627 9.08 13.27 -19.22
CA ARG A 627 9.53 12.28 -20.22
C ARG A 627 8.63 11.04 -20.26
N GLY A 628 8.12 10.65 -19.09
CA GLY A 628 7.21 9.51 -18.94
C GLY A 628 5.78 9.77 -19.41
N GLY A 629 5.46 10.98 -19.85
CA GLY A 629 4.09 11.44 -20.14
C GLY A 629 3.77 12.69 -19.33
N VAL A 630 2.94 13.56 -19.89
CA VAL A 630 2.47 14.77 -19.21
C VAL A 630 1.24 14.43 -18.38
N PRO A 631 1.30 14.45 -17.03
CA PRO A 631 0.13 14.17 -16.21
C PRO A 631 -0.95 15.23 -16.45
N MET A 632 -2.16 14.79 -16.70
CA MET A 632 -3.33 15.64 -16.95
C MET A 632 -4.33 15.45 -15.81
N ALA A 633 -4.94 16.53 -15.34
CA ALA A 633 -5.99 16.49 -14.35
C ALA A 633 -7.34 16.83 -14.98
N THR A 634 -8.31 15.94 -14.84
CA THR A 634 -9.71 16.12 -15.25
C THR A 634 -10.59 15.99 -14.01
N PRO A 635 -10.94 17.12 -13.35
CA PRO A 635 -11.86 17.16 -12.23
C PRO A 635 -13.19 16.43 -12.51
N VAL A 636 -13.83 15.96 -11.45
CA VAL A 636 -15.12 15.26 -11.52
C VAL A 636 -16.24 16.24 -11.85
N PHE A 637 -17.03 15.99 -12.90
CA PHE A 637 -18.07 16.89 -13.43
C PHE A 637 -17.59 18.24 -13.98
N ASP A 638 -16.28 18.52 -13.94
CA ASP A 638 -15.60 19.67 -14.56
C ASP A 638 -14.38 19.17 -15.37
N GLY A 639 -14.63 18.16 -16.19
CA GLY A 639 -13.63 17.45 -16.99
C GLY A 639 -13.33 18.12 -18.33
N ILE A 640 -12.26 17.66 -18.98
CA ILE A 640 -11.90 18.07 -20.34
C ILE A 640 -12.96 17.61 -21.35
N LYS A 641 -13.26 18.44 -22.35
CA LYS A 641 -14.22 18.10 -23.42
C LYS A 641 -13.55 17.23 -24.49
N GLU A 642 -14.37 16.51 -25.26
CA GLU A 642 -13.88 15.62 -26.33
C GLU A 642 -13.08 16.37 -27.41
N GLU A 643 -13.50 17.58 -27.77
CA GLU A 643 -12.81 18.43 -28.75
C GLU A 643 -11.37 18.77 -28.32
N ASP A 644 -11.19 19.05 -27.02
CA ASP A 644 -9.89 19.36 -26.45
C ASP A 644 -9.00 18.10 -26.43
N ILE A 645 -9.56 16.91 -26.13
CA ILE A 645 -8.82 15.64 -26.22
C ILE A 645 -8.30 15.42 -27.65
N LYS A 646 -9.13 15.67 -28.67
CA LYS A 646 -8.74 15.55 -30.09
C LYS A 646 -7.60 16.51 -30.44
N SER A 647 -7.67 17.75 -29.94
CA SER A 647 -6.61 18.73 -30.15
C SER A 647 -5.27 18.31 -29.50
N LEU A 648 -5.32 17.70 -28.30
CA LEU A 648 -4.14 17.17 -27.61
C LEU A 648 -3.55 15.98 -28.35
N LEU A 649 -4.40 15.08 -28.90
CA LEU A 649 -3.96 13.99 -29.78
C LEU A 649 -3.26 14.54 -31.03
N GLN A 650 -3.83 15.56 -31.67
CA GLN A 650 -3.21 16.22 -32.82
C GLN A 650 -1.88 16.87 -32.46
N MET A 651 -1.78 17.52 -31.30
CA MET A 651 -0.52 18.08 -30.80
C MET A 651 0.53 17.01 -30.52
N ALA A 652 0.13 15.78 -30.23
CA ALA A 652 1.00 14.63 -30.05
C ALA A 652 1.36 13.89 -31.35
N ASP A 653 0.92 14.36 -32.53
CA ASP A 653 1.00 13.66 -33.83
C ASP A 653 0.29 12.30 -33.84
N LEU A 654 -0.77 12.17 -33.04
CA LEU A 654 -1.60 10.97 -32.94
C LEU A 654 -2.93 11.17 -33.68
N PRO A 655 -3.60 10.09 -34.12
CA PRO A 655 -4.88 10.19 -34.81
C PRO A 655 -5.97 10.73 -33.87
N GLU A 656 -6.75 11.70 -34.34
CA GLU A 656 -7.86 12.31 -33.58
C GLU A 656 -8.92 11.30 -33.15
N SER A 657 -9.05 10.18 -33.86
CA SER A 657 -10.00 9.11 -33.50
C SER A 657 -9.57 8.28 -32.29
N GLY A 658 -8.33 8.40 -31.83
CA GLY A 658 -7.76 7.50 -30.81
C GLY A 658 -7.60 6.05 -31.29
N GLN A 659 -7.74 5.81 -32.60
CA GLN A 659 -7.67 4.49 -33.21
C GLN A 659 -6.54 4.40 -34.23
N VAL A 660 -5.84 3.28 -34.22
CA VAL A 660 -4.66 3.03 -35.05
C VAL A 660 -4.67 1.63 -35.62
N GLN A 661 -3.94 1.46 -36.72
CA GLN A 661 -3.73 0.16 -37.32
C GLN A 661 -2.82 -0.68 -36.41
N LEU A 662 -3.31 -1.86 -36.03
CA LEU A 662 -2.52 -2.86 -35.31
C LEU A 662 -2.19 -4.03 -36.23
N TYR A 663 -1.15 -4.76 -35.87
CA TYR A 663 -0.67 -5.95 -36.55
C TYR A 663 -0.65 -7.13 -35.59
N ASP A 664 -0.99 -8.32 -36.08
CA ASP A 664 -0.92 -9.55 -35.31
C ASP A 664 0.55 -9.95 -35.10
N GLY A 665 0.99 -10.09 -33.85
CA GLY A 665 2.35 -10.52 -33.52
C GLY A 665 2.70 -11.92 -34.07
N ARG A 666 1.70 -12.79 -34.28
CA ARG A 666 1.92 -14.16 -34.74
C ARG A 666 2.08 -14.28 -36.24
N THR A 667 1.23 -13.61 -37.00
CA THR A 667 1.23 -13.71 -38.47
C THR A 667 1.95 -12.55 -39.13
N GLY A 668 2.01 -11.39 -38.47
CA GLY A 668 2.49 -10.13 -39.04
C GLY A 668 1.44 -9.39 -39.87
N ASP A 669 0.24 -9.94 -40.02
CA ASP A 669 -0.82 -9.32 -40.83
C ASP A 669 -1.47 -8.16 -40.08
N ALA A 670 -1.89 -7.15 -40.84
CA ALA A 670 -2.67 -6.04 -40.30
C ALA A 670 -4.11 -6.48 -39.97
N PHE A 671 -4.66 -6.02 -38.85
CA PHE A 671 -6.08 -6.24 -38.54
C PHE A 671 -7.00 -5.47 -39.50
N ASP A 672 -8.15 -6.05 -39.89
CA ASP A 672 -9.06 -5.42 -40.86
C ASP A 672 -9.59 -4.04 -40.44
N ARG A 673 -9.64 -3.77 -39.12
CA ARG A 673 -10.15 -2.53 -38.55
C ARG A 673 -9.12 -1.91 -37.61
N LYS A 674 -9.09 -0.59 -37.60
CA LYS A 674 -8.33 0.18 -36.61
C LYS A 674 -8.88 -0.08 -35.21
N VAL A 675 -7.99 -0.16 -34.24
CA VAL A 675 -8.29 -0.50 -32.85
C VAL A 675 -7.98 0.69 -31.96
N THR A 676 -8.80 0.91 -30.94
CA THR A 676 -8.53 1.91 -29.91
C THR A 676 -7.35 1.45 -29.06
N VAL A 677 -6.30 2.27 -29.05
CA VAL A 677 -5.07 2.04 -28.28
C VAL A 677 -4.79 3.27 -27.44
N GLY A 678 -4.25 3.09 -26.24
CA GLY A 678 -3.84 4.21 -25.41
C GLY A 678 -3.40 3.77 -24.03
N TYR A 679 -3.40 4.68 -23.05
CA TYR A 679 -2.94 4.38 -21.70
C TYR A 679 -4.08 4.49 -20.69
N MET A 680 -4.25 3.45 -19.89
CA MET A 680 -5.20 3.43 -18.77
C MET A 680 -4.45 3.13 -17.48
N HIS A 681 -4.87 3.75 -16.37
CA HIS A 681 -4.30 3.46 -15.07
C HIS A 681 -4.92 2.18 -14.47
N MET A 682 -4.14 1.10 -14.46
CA MET A 682 -4.57 -0.24 -14.04
C MET A 682 -4.01 -0.58 -12.64
N LEU A 683 -4.85 -1.24 -11.84
CA LEU A 683 -4.63 -1.55 -10.43
C LEU A 683 -4.53 -3.07 -10.23
N LYS A 684 -3.59 -3.52 -9.39
CA LYS A 684 -3.55 -4.90 -8.88
C LYS A 684 -4.30 -4.96 -7.56
N LEU A 685 -5.35 -5.78 -7.48
CA LEU A 685 -6.17 -5.91 -6.28
C LEU A 685 -5.56 -6.92 -5.30
N ASN A 686 -5.91 -6.81 -4.01
CA ASN A 686 -5.48 -7.75 -2.95
C ASN A 686 -6.17 -9.13 -3.02
N HIS A 687 -6.61 -9.52 -4.21
CA HIS A 687 -7.26 -10.79 -4.50
C HIS A 687 -6.31 -11.66 -5.32
N LEU A 688 -5.24 -12.09 -4.67
CA LEU A 688 -4.17 -12.87 -5.27
C LEU A 688 -4.56 -14.36 -5.35
N VAL A 689 -4.16 -15.02 -6.43
CA VAL A 689 -4.49 -16.44 -6.63
C VAL A 689 -3.81 -17.34 -5.59
N ASP A 690 -2.58 -17.04 -5.19
CA ASP A 690 -1.83 -17.81 -4.17
C ASP A 690 -2.57 -17.88 -2.83
N ASP A 691 -3.26 -16.80 -2.49
CA ASP A 691 -4.00 -16.72 -1.23
C ASP A 691 -5.33 -17.47 -1.32
N LYS A 692 -5.89 -17.60 -2.54
CA LYS A 692 -7.16 -18.29 -2.80
C LYS A 692 -7.02 -19.78 -3.12
N MET A 693 -5.90 -20.20 -3.70
CA MET A 693 -5.67 -21.60 -4.04
C MET A 693 -5.66 -22.44 -2.75
N HIS A 694 -6.52 -23.46 -2.72
CA HIS A 694 -6.64 -24.38 -1.60
C HIS A 694 -7.04 -25.76 -2.10
N ALA A 695 -6.25 -26.77 -1.75
CA ALA A 695 -6.50 -28.15 -2.10
C ALA A 695 -6.28 -29.02 -0.86
N ARG A 696 -7.14 -30.02 -0.69
CA ARG A 696 -7.10 -30.98 0.42
C ARG A 696 -7.32 -32.37 -0.14
N SER A 697 -6.45 -33.30 0.22
CA SER A 697 -6.69 -34.74 0.09
C SER A 697 -7.26 -35.29 1.40
N THR A 698 -6.42 -35.40 2.43
CA THR A 698 -6.77 -35.73 3.80
C THR A 698 -6.28 -34.61 4.73
N GLY A 699 -6.82 -34.54 5.95
CA GLY A 699 -6.46 -33.46 6.86
C GLY A 699 -7.10 -33.65 8.24
N PRO A 700 -7.01 -32.64 9.11
CA PRO A 700 -7.63 -32.72 10.42
C PRO A 700 -9.16 -32.74 10.32
N TYR A 701 -9.76 -33.36 11.33
CA TYR A 701 -11.20 -33.55 11.48
C TYR A 701 -11.67 -32.92 12.80
N SER A 702 -12.92 -32.49 12.82
CA SER A 702 -13.61 -32.01 14.02
C SER A 702 -13.72 -33.12 15.05
N LEU A 703 -13.47 -32.79 16.31
CA LEU A 703 -13.60 -33.76 17.41
C LEU A 703 -15.05 -34.23 17.60
N VAL A 704 -16.00 -33.32 17.43
CA VAL A 704 -17.43 -33.59 17.70
C VAL A 704 -18.10 -34.26 16.52
N THR A 705 -18.05 -33.62 15.35
CA THR A 705 -18.79 -34.08 14.17
C THR A 705 -18.02 -35.07 13.31
N GLN A 706 -16.72 -35.31 13.59
CA GLN A 706 -15.81 -36.11 12.75
C GLN A 706 -15.68 -35.65 11.30
N GLN A 707 -16.24 -34.49 10.93
CA GLN A 707 -16.14 -33.90 9.61
C GLN A 707 -14.78 -33.21 9.39
N PRO A 708 -14.33 -33.09 8.14
CA PRO A 708 -13.23 -32.20 7.77
C PRO A 708 -13.37 -30.83 8.43
N LEU A 709 -12.30 -30.31 9.03
CA LEU A 709 -12.30 -28.93 9.52
C LEU A 709 -12.60 -27.95 8.36
N SER A 710 -13.05 -26.74 8.69
CA SER A 710 -13.30 -25.69 7.70
C SER A 710 -12.12 -24.71 7.61
N GLY A 711 -11.91 -24.15 6.42
CA GLY A 711 -10.96 -23.06 6.17
C GLY A 711 -9.52 -23.49 5.86
N LYS A 712 -8.85 -22.69 5.01
CA LYS A 712 -7.48 -22.93 4.53
C LYS A 712 -6.44 -23.03 5.66
N ALA A 713 -6.57 -22.20 6.70
CA ALA A 713 -5.65 -22.17 7.83
C ALA A 713 -5.57 -23.50 8.61
N GLN A 714 -6.66 -24.27 8.62
CA GLN A 714 -6.76 -25.59 9.26
C GLN A 714 -6.67 -26.73 8.26
N PHE A 715 -6.23 -26.46 7.02
CA PHE A 715 -6.24 -27.42 5.93
C PHE A 715 -7.63 -28.08 5.75
N GLY A 716 -8.67 -27.24 5.77
CA GLY A 716 -10.06 -27.65 5.81
C GLY A 716 -10.61 -28.18 4.48
N GLY A 717 -11.76 -28.87 4.52
CA GLY A 717 -12.48 -29.33 3.33
C GLY A 717 -13.40 -28.24 2.76
N GLN A 718 -13.78 -28.38 1.49
CA GLN A 718 -14.87 -27.60 0.90
C GLN A 718 -16.21 -28.05 1.48
N ARG A 719 -17.11 -27.09 1.68
CA ARG A 719 -18.47 -27.39 2.10
C ARG A 719 -19.26 -27.88 0.89
N PHE A 720 -19.78 -29.09 0.99
CA PHE A 720 -20.76 -29.64 0.06
C PHE A 720 -22.15 -29.47 0.70
N GLY A 721 -22.95 -28.54 0.19
CA GLY A 721 -24.22 -28.14 0.76
C GLY A 721 -25.41 -28.83 0.11
N GLU A 722 -26.60 -28.41 0.54
CA GLU A 722 -27.88 -28.95 0.07
C GLU A 722 -28.09 -28.74 -1.44
N MET A 723 -27.73 -27.56 -1.96
CA MET A 723 -27.87 -27.27 -3.39
C MET A 723 -26.97 -28.16 -4.25
N GLU A 724 -25.75 -28.45 -3.79
CA GLU A 724 -24.84 -29.36 -4.50
C GLU A 724 -25.32 -30.83 -4.42
N VAL A 725 -25.97 -31.22 -3.31
CA VAL A 725 -26.64 -32.52 -3.19
C VAL A 725 -27.75 -32.65 -4.22
N TRP A 726 -28.65 -31.67 -4.32
CA TRP A 726 -29.73 -31.67 -5.31
C TRP A 726 -29.21 -31.77 -6.74
N ALA A 727 -28.07 -31.13 -7.03
CA ALA A 727 -27.44 -31.25 -8.34
C ALA A 727 -27.05 -32.70 -8.65
N LEU A 728 -26.44 -33.43 -7.71
CA LEU A 728 -26.09 -34.84 -7.91
C LEU A 728 -27.32 -35.76 -7.98
N GLU A 729 -28.35 -35.47 -7.20
CA GLU A 729 -29.63 -36.19 -7.25
C GLU A 729 -30.30 -36.05 -8.62
N ALA A 730 -30.30 -34.84 -9.19
CA ALA A 730 -30.86 -34.57 -10.51
C ALA A 730 -30.15 -35.35 -11.63
N TYR A 731 -28.83 -35.58 -11.51
CA TYR A 731 -28.07 -36.43 -12.43
C TYR A 731 -28.26 -37.94 -12.18
N GLY A 732 -28.90 -38.34 -11.08
CA GLY A 732 -28.96 -39.74 -10.66
C GLY A 732 -27.61 -40.30 -10.20
N ALA A 733 -26.67 -39.44 -9.80
CA ALA A 733 -25.31 -39.81 -9.42
C ALA A 733 -25.24 -40.35 -7.97
N ALA A 734 -26.01 -41.40 -7.68
CA ALA A 734 -26.21 -41.93 -6.33
C ALA A 734 -24.90 -42.40 -5.65
N HIS A 735 -23.99 -43.03 -6.40
CA HIS A 735 -22.69 -43.46 -5.85
C HIS A 735 -21.80 -42.27 -5.47
N THR A 736 -21.74 -41.25 -6.33
CA THR A 736 -21.01 -40.01 -6.07
C THR A 736 -21.57 -39.27 -4.86
N LEU A 737 -22.89 -39.19 -4.75
CA LEU A 737 -23.53 -38.58 -3.60
C LEU A 737 -23.23 -39.36 -2.31
N ARG A 738 -23.33 -40.68 -2.37
CA ARG A 738 -23.03 -41.56 -1.23
C ARG A 738 -21.60 -41.39 -0.75
N GLU A 739 -20.60 -41.33 -1.65
CA GLU A 739 -19.21 -41.13 -1.22
C GLU A 739 -18.97 -39.76 -0.58
N MET A 740 -19.61 -38.69 -1.09
CA MET A 740 -19.45 -37.33 -0.61
C MET A 740 -20.01 -37.17 0.80
N LEU A 741 -21.14 -37.83 1.09
CA LEU A 741 -21.81 -37.79 2.39
C LEU A 741 -21.19 -38.73 3.43
N THR A 742 -20.44 -39.75 3.03
CA THR A 742 -19.89 -40.79 3.95
C THR A 742 -18.36 -40.76 4.00
N VAL A 743 -17.71 -41.53 3.13
CA VAL A 743 -16.27 -41.84 3.15
C VAL A 743 -15.37 -40.63 2.87
N LYS A 744 -15.88 -39.57 2.23
CA LYS A 744 -15.16 -38.29 2.07
C LYS A 744 -15.41 -37.30 3.21
N SER A 745 -16.36 -37.59 4.11
CA SER A 745 -16.79 -36.71 5.19
C SER A 745 -16.53 -37.35 6.56
N ASP A 746 -17.54 -37.94 7.18
CA ASP A 746 -17.61 -38.27 8.60
C ASP A 746 -17.66 -39.78 8.90
N ASP A 747 -17.65 -40.66 7.89
CA ASP A 747 -17.45 -42.10 8.13
C ASP A 747 -15.97 -42.38 8.46
N VAL A 748 -15.69 -42.50 9.75
CA VAL A 748 -14.34 -42.70 10.30
C VAL A 748 -13.71 -44.00 9.81
N THR A 749 -14.50 -45.07 9.70
CA THR A 749 -14.01 -46.38 9.31
C THR A 749 -13.89 -46.51 7.80
N GLY A 750 -14.91 -46.05 7.07
CA GLY A 750 -14.96 -46.07 5.62
C GLY A 750 -13.89 -45.20 4.98
N ARG A 751 -13.58 -44.02 5.53
CA ARG A 751 -12.51 -43.16 5.00
C ARG A 751 -11.12 -43.81 5.11
N ALA A 752 -10.83 -44.49 6.22
CA ALA A 752 -9.56 -45.17 6.44
C ALA A 752 -9.40 -46.38 5.49
N LYS A 753 -10.47 -47.16 5.34
CA LYS A 753 -10.53 -48.26 4.37
C LYS A 753 -10.37 -47.75 2.94
N MET A 754 -11.12 -46.71 2.56
CA MET A 754 -11.06 -46.12 1.22
C MET A 754 -9.66 -45.61 0.90
N TYR A 755 -9.00 -44.91 1.83
CA TYR A 755 -7.63 -44.47 1.64
C TYR A 755 -6.68 -45.64 1.39
N LYS A 756 -6.79 -46.70 2.19
CA LYS A 756 -5.99 -47.92 2.00
C LYS A 756 -6.26 -48.57 0.63
N SER A 757 -7.52 -48.73 0.26
CA SER A 757 -7.91 -49.33 -1.03
C SER A 757 -7.36 -48.52 -2.20
N ILE A 758 -7.41 -47.18 -2.14
CA ILE A 758 -6.83 -46.30 -3.17
C ILE A 758 -5.30 -46.51 -3.27
N VAL A 759 -4.61 -46.61 -2.13
CA VAL A 759 -3.15 -46.89 -2.11
C VAL A 759 -2.83 -48.27 -2.67
N ASP A 760 -3.68 -49.27 -2.39
CA ASP A 760 -3.56 -50.64 -2.90
C ASP A 760 -3.98 -50.75 -4.39
N GLY A 761 -4.44 -49.65 -5.01
CA GLY A 761 -4.88 -49.61 -6.42
C GLY A 761 -6.29 -50.19 -6.65
N VAL A 762 -7.06 -50.42 -5.60
CA VAL A 762 -8.42 -50.97 -5.64
C VAL A 762 -9.45 -49.88 -5.33
N ASN A 763 -10.34 -49.59 -6.28
CA ASN A 763 -11.38 -48.58 -6.11
C ASN A 763 -12.67 -49.18 -5.52
N LEU A 764 -12.60 -49.72 -4.30
CA LEU A 764 -13.75 -50.24 -3.56
C LEU A 764 -14.26 -49.22 -2.54
N THR A 765 -15.54 -48.88 -2.64
CA THR A 765 -16.24 -48.00 -1.68
C THR A 765 -17.09 -48.84 -0.74
N GLU A 766 -16.60 -49.08 0.48
CA GLU A 766 -17.41 -49.57 1.59
C GLU A 766 -17.82 -48.37 2.44
N SER A 767 -19.09 -47.97 2.37
CA SER A 767 -19.66 -46.89 3.19
C SER A 767 -20.49 -47.47 4.32
N VAL A 768 -20.23 -47.00 5.54
CA VAL A 768 -21.05 -47.29 6.73
C VAL A 768 -21.92 -46.05 7.03
N MET A 769 -22.63 -46.09 8.14
CA MET A 769 -23.43 -44.99 8.66
C MET A 769 -22.56 -43.75 8.98
N PRO A 770 -22.95 -42.55 8.54
CA PRO A 770 -22.31 -41.28 8.92
C PRO A 770 -22.27 -41.05 10.43
N GLU A 771 -21.18 -40.49 10.95
CA GLU A 771 -21.08 -40.18 12.37
C GLU A 771 -22.02 -39.04 12.78
N SER A 772 -22.32 -38.09 11.88
CA SER A 772 -23.33 -37.05 12.14
C SER A 772 -24.71 -37.63 12.44
N PHE A 773 -25.09 -38.73 11.77
CA PHE A 773 -26.33 -39.43 12.05
C PHE A 773 -26.28 -40.16 13.40
N ASN A 774 -25.16 -40.77 13.75
CA ASN A 774 -24.96 -41.37 15.07
C ASN A 774 -25.10 -40.32 16.19
N VAL A 775 -24.47 -39.15 16.03
CA VAL A 775 -24.57 -38.03 16.96
C VAL A 775 -26.04 -37.61 17.11
N LEU A 776 -26.77 -37.44 16.01
CA LEU A 776 -28.20 -37.10 16.03
C LEU A 776 -29.03 -38.13 16.82
N VAL A 777 -28.82 -39.43 16.59
CA VAL A 777 -29.53 -40.49 17.32
C VAL A 777 -29.23 -40.41 18.82
N LYS A 778 -27.98 -40.12 19.21
CA LYS A 778 -27.60 -39.97 20.62
C LYS A 778 -28.19 -38.70 21.24
N GLU A 779 -28.23 -37.60 20.50
CA GLU A 779 -28.86 -36.34 20.94
C GLU A 779 -30.36 -36.55 21.18
N ILE A 780 -31.08 -37.21 20.26
CA ILE A 780 -32.51 -37.51 20.43
C ILE A 780 -32.75 -38.41 21.65
N ARG A 781 -31.94 -39.46 21.81
CA ARG A 781 -32.00 -40.35 22.99
C ARG A 781 -31.74 -39.61 24.30
N SER A 782 -30.86 -38.61 24.30
CA SER A 782 -30.58 -37.79 25.49
C SER A 782 -31.76 -36.95 25.94
N LEU A 783 -32.72 -36.66 25.05
CA LEU A 783 -33.97 -35.98 25.35
C LEU A 783 -35.02 -36.90 26.01
N GLY A 784 -34.71 -38.19 26.18
CA GLY A 784 -35.63 -39.20 26.70
C GLY A 784 -36.57 -39.79 25.65
N ILE A 785 -36.28 -39.59 24.36
CA ILE A 785 -37.01 -40.19 23.24
C ILE A 785 -36.25 -41.44 22.80
N ASP A 786 -36.90 -42.59 22.84
CA ASP A 786 -36.27 -43.83 22.36
C ASP A 786 -36.33 -43.91 20.83
N VAL A 787 -35.18 -44.13 20.21
CA VAL A 787 -35.02 -44.21 18.74
C VAL A 787 -34.13 -45.40 18.44
N GLU A 788 -34.65 -46.39 17.74
CA GLU A 788 -33.92 -47.60 17.34
C GLU A 788 -33.89 -47.74 15.82
N LEU A 789 -32.88 -48.43 15.31
CA LEU A 789 -32.78 -48.79 13.90
C LEU A 789 -33.37 -50.21 13.76
N GLU A 790 -34.56 -50.31 13.17
CA GLU A 790 -35.16 -51.62 12.89
C GLU A 790 -34.34 -52.37 11.83
N GLN A 791 -33.94 -53.60 12.14
CA GLN A 791 -33.35 -54.52 11.16
C GLN A 791 -34.49 -55.17 10.38
N HIS A 792 -34.69 -54.75 9.14
CA HIS A 792 -35.49 -55.48 8.15
C HIS A 792 -34.60 -56.19 7.14
#